data_AF-A0A7X7VG32-F1
#
_entry.id   AF-A0A7X7VG32-F1
#
_cell.length_a   1.000
_cell.length_b   1.000
_cell.length_c   1.000
_cell.angle_alpha   90.00
_cell.angle_beta   90.00
_cell.angle_gamma   90.00
#
_symmetry.space_group_name_H-M   'P 1'
#
loop_
_entity.id
_entity.type
_entity.pdbx_description
1 polymer ?
#
loop_
_entity_poly.entity_id
_entity_poly.type
_entity_poly.pdbx_seq_one_letter_code
_entity_poly.pdbx_strand_id
1 'polypeptide(L)'
;EVRTRIQENPPHILLTNYVMLELMLVRPEEHTFVDAATSGIQFLVMDELHTYRGRQGADVALLIRRLRQRCGNPNLLCIGTSATMIADRSATALERREIVAKFASTIFGTSLEPGNIIEESLKQVALVPPPSSRDELVNAIRSPIPDNWDGMVFHPLTAWIEHEFGIEDEGKGKFRRKVPITLNSGAEKLAEACGLSFEECHDRLLEFFKKGSTIKSVQDNPLFGFKLHQFFSQGKTIYSTLESPDVRDLTLDGQYYAPGSEEQKLLYPLKFCRVCGQEYYVVQKDDTDHHFLPSEDTYANLAESNRGYLMLSPPELGSTWPRDRIPEEWYEKNGKRFRPSRREHVPTAFYVAPDGSFQQAEMGPHKDNAILVWFQPRPFMLCQNCNEFYPARDKNDYRKLTGLATEGRSTSTTILTLSMYEKSPFAHIPEGAQKILSFTDNRQDASLQAGHFNDFIQVSFLRGAIYKALLGQPHIESSDIALSVLNATGLQVGEVAQNAQIDPHSVIARDIWETFQKLIEYRIYIDLQRGWRVVQPNLEQCGLVSFDYKGLEELCSNASRWSDLDAAFREFPASQKYIFIKNILDFFRKKLAIKVLCFDSSHQNSLHGKVYQYISEYWQMDFLESKLTQGSRFVLPGESSNLPEAFSLNETSLIGQYIKRHLPHLRGQDYRSFVVSVIGILATAGILSSSTQQGTNVVQVNAAAITWNLSEGEPGRDPIYSRATTAPPLYQRQRTWRANQYFIDFYRNVALNLKKVRSREHTAQITYERREKREKEFHDGKL
;
A
#
# COMPACT_ATOMS: atom_id res chain seq x y z
N GLU A 1 -3.73 20.20 -34.17
CA GLU A 1 -4.23 19.43 -35.33
C GLU A 1 -5.57 18.75 -35.08
N VAL A 2 -5.68 17.66 -34.31
CA VAL A 2 -6.98 16.96 -34.12
C VAL A 2 -8.07 17.86 -33.52
N ARG A 3 -7.73 18.67 -32.50
CA ARG A 3 -8.67 19.65 -31.90
C ARG A 3 -9.19 20.66 -32.93
N THR A 4 -8.28 21.26 -33.68
CA THR A 4 -8.58 22.22 -34.75
C THR A 4 -9.48 21.60 -35.81
N ARG A 5 -9.20 20.37 -36.24
CA ARG A 5 -10.02 19.64 -37.20
C ARG A 5 -11.45 19.40 -36.70
N ILE A 6 -11.63 19.08 -35.42
CA ILE A 6 -12.96 18.87 -34.80
C ILE A 6 -13.72 20.21 -34.70
N GLN A 7 -13.02 21.33 -34.45
CA GLN A 7 -13.62 22.66 -34.44
C GLN A 7 -14.07 23.10 -35.83
N GLU A 8 -13.24 22.85 -36.85
CA GLU A 8 -13.56 23.19 -38.24
C GLU A 8 -14.62 22.26 -38.85
N ASN A 9 -14.64 20.99 -38.43
CA ASN A 9 -15.60 19.98 -38.89
C ASN A 9 -16.20 19.25 -37.68
N PRO A 10 -17.28 19.80 -37.08
CA PRO A 10 -17.92 19.21 -35.91
C PRO A 10 -18.40 17.77 -36.14
N PRO A 11 -18.22 16.87 -35.16
CA PRO A 11 -18.66 15.48 -35.28
C PRO A 11 -20.18 15.36 -35.12
N HIS A 12 -20.76 14.31 -35.68
CA HIS A 12 -22.19 13.99 -35.51
C HIS A 12 -22.57 13.66 -34.04
N ILE A 13 -21.62 13.12 -33.27
CA ILE A 13 -21.80 12.78 -31.85
C ILE A 13 -20.68 13.44 -31.06
N LEU A 14 -21.04 14.24 -30.06
CA LEU A 14 -20.11 14.88 -29.13
C LEU A 14 -20.30 14.31 -27.73
N LEU A 15 -19.27 13.63 -27.21
CA LEU A 15 -19.22 13.17 -25.83
C LEU A 15 -18.38 14.16 -25.02
N THR A 16 -18.96 14.73 -23.96
CA THR A 16 -18.30 15.73 -23.13
C THR A 16 -18.77 15.64 -21.67
N ASN A 17 -17.97 16.16 -20.74
CA ASN A 17 -18.40 16.34 -19.36
C ASN A 17 -18.93 17.77 -19.15
N TYR A 18 -19.66 18.00 -18.05
CA TYR A 18 -20.31 19.30 -17.81
C TYR A 18 -19.31 20.46 -17.70
N VAL A 19 -18.09 20.23 -17.18
CA VAL A 19 -17.05 21.27 -17.08
C VAL A 19 -16.58 21.70 -18.46
N MET A 20 -16.36 20.75 -19.37
CA MET A 20 -15.98 21.06 -20.75
C MET A 20 -17.12 21.71 -21.52
N LEU A 21 -18.36 21.29 -21.30
CA LEU A 21 -19.53 21.95 -21.89
C LEU A 21 -19.64 23.42 -21.46
N GLU A 22 -19.37 23.74 -20.20
CA GLU A 22 -19.34 25.13 -19.74
C GLU A 22 -18.28 25.96 -20.45
N LEU A 23 -17.08 25.41 -20.66
CA LEU A 23 -16.03 26.08 -21.42
C LEU A 23 -16.45 26.31 -22.89
N MET A 24 -17.11 25.33 -23.52
CA MET A 24 -17.58 25.43 -24.91
C MET A 24 -18.61 26.56 -25.09
N LEU A 25 -19.43 26.83 -24.07
CA LEU A 25 -20.39 27.94 -24.10
C LEU A 25 -19.76 29.33 -23.97
N VAL A 26 -18.52 29.42 -23.49
CA VAL A 26 -17.83 30.70 -23.21
C VAL A 26 -16.73 30.99 -24.23
N ARG A 27 -16.13 29.95 -24.82
CA ARG A 27 -14.99 30.08 -25.73
C ARG A 27 -15.45 30.33 -27.17
N PRO A 28 -15.07 31.47 -27.79
CA PRO A 28 -15.46 31.78 -29.16
C PRO A 28 -15.13 30.69 -30.19
N GLU A 29 -14.00 30.01 -30.01
CA GLU A 29 -13.51 28.98 -30.93
C GLU A 29 -14.26 27.64 -30.82
N GLU A 30 -15.16 27.51 -29.84
CA GLU A 30 -15.96 26.32 -29.59
C GLU A 30 -17.46 26.58 -29.82
N HIS A 31 -17.84 27.81 -30.21
CA HIS A 31 -19.20 28.20 -30.55
C HIS A 31 -19.81 27.36 -31.68
N THR A 32 -18.99 26.88 -32.61
CA THR A 32 -19.39 25.95 -33.68
C THR A 32 -20.22 24.76 -33.16
N PHE A 33 -19.93 24.30 -31.94
CA PHE A 33 -20.60 23.16 -31.32
C PHE A 33 -21.94 23.51 -30.68
N VAL A 34 -22.17 24.76 -30.27
CA VAL A 34 -23.26 25.12 -29.34
C VAL A 34 -24.12 26.29 -29.78
N ASP A 35 -23.69 27.11 -30.75
CA ASP A 35 -24.41 28.31 -31.18
C ASP A 35 -25.51 27.99 -32.20
N ALA A 36 -26.64 28.68 -32.12
CA ALA A 36 -27.79 28.49 -33.01
C ALA A 36 -27.48 28.64 -34.50
N ALA A 37 -26.49 29.46 -34.84
CA ALA A 37 -26.10 29.72 -36.23
C ALA A 37 -25.25 28.60 -36.84
N THR A 38 -24.61 27.78 -36.00
CA THR A 38 -23.58 26.81 -36.44
C THR A 38 -23.83 25.40 -35.94
N SER A 39 -24.50 25.24 -34.81
CA SER A 39 -24.79 23.96 -34.19
C SER A 39 -26.05 23.32 -34.80
N GLY A 40 -25.98 21.99 -35.02
CA GLY A 40 -27.11 21.19 -35.50
C GLY A 40 -27.69 20.27 -34.42
N ILE A 41 -27.49 20.58 -33.13
CA ILE A 41 -27.80 19.66 -32.02
C ILE A 41 -29.28 19.26 -32.04
N GLN A 42 -29.54 17.97 -32.28
CA GLN A 42 -30.90 17.39 -32.23
C GLN A 42 -31.18 16.66 -30.92
N PHE A 43 -30.14 16.14 -30.27
CA PHE A 43 -30.24 15.30 -29.08
C PHE A 43 -29.30 15.79 -27.98
N LEU A 44 -29.78 15.76 -26.74
CA LEU A 44 -28.99 15.94 -25.54
C LEU A 44 -29.17 14.71 -24.66
N VAL A 45 -28.10 13.95 -24.47
CA VAL A 45 -28.11 12.74 -23.64
C VAL A 45 -27.32 13.01 -22.36
N MET A 46 -27.93 12.77 -21.20
CA MET A 46 -27.29 12.84 -19.90
C MET A 46 -27.30 11.48 -19.23
N ASP A 47 -26.13 11.00 -18.85
CA ASP A 47 -25.99 9.77 -18.08
C ASP A 47 -25.92 10.04 -16.58
N GLU A 48 -26.34 9.05 -15.80
CA GLU A 48 -26.36 9.04 -14.34
C GLU A 48 -26.98 10.29 -13.69
N LEU A 49 -28.19 10.64 -14.12
CA LEU A 49 -28.94 11.79 -13.59
C LEU A 49 -29.04 11.81 -12.06
N HIS A 50 -29.01 10.64 -11.41
CA HIS A 50 -29.05 10.53 -9.95
C HIS A 50 -27.85 11.13 -9.22
N THR A 51 -26.72 11.32 -9.89
CA THR A 51 -25.50 11.92 -9.32
C THR A 51 -25.61 13.45 -9.20
N TYR A 52 -26.45 14.09 -10.02
CA TYR A 52 -26.64 15.54 -10.06
C TYR A 52 -27.68 16.01 -9.04
N ARG A 53 -27.32 16.00 -7.76
CA ARG A 53 -28.17 16.45 -6.63
C ARG A 53 -27.56 17.65 -5.90
N GLY A 54 -28.37 18.30 -5.05
CA GLY A 54 -27.92 19.44 -4.24
C GLY A 54 -27.36 20.59 -5.09
N ARG A 55 -26.27 21.22 -4.62
CA ARG A 55 -25.64 22.36 -5.30
C ARG A 55 -25.16 22.01 -6.70
N GLN A 56 -24.45 20.89 -6.86
CA GLN A 56 -23.92 20.46 -8.15
C GLN A 56 -25.04 20.21 -9.17
N GLY A 57 -26.15 19.62 -8.73
CA GLY A 57 -27.32 19.42 -9.61
C GLY A 57 -27.94 20.72 -10.13
N ALA A 58 -28.00 21.76 -9.29
CA ALA A 58 -28.51 23.06 -9.69
C ALA A 58 -27.61 23.74 -10.74
N ASP A 59 -26.28 23.67 -10.55
CA ASP A 59 -25.30 24.25 -11.48
C ASP A 59 -25.39 23.58 -12.86
N VAL A 60 -25.48 22.24 -12.89
CA VAL A 60 -25.63 21.47 -14.13
C VAL A 60 -26.97 21.76 -14.81
N ALA A 61 -28.07 21.87 -14.06
CA ALA A 61 -29.37 22.23 -14.65
C ALA A 61 -29.34 23.60 -15.35
N LEU A 62 -28.72 24.61 -14.73
CA LEU A 62 -28.55 25.93 -15.34
C LEU A 62 -27.66 25.87 -16.58
N LEU A 63 -26.59 25.08 -16.55
CA LEU A 63 -25.73 24.85 -17.71
C LEU A 63 -26.50 24.25 -18.89
N ILE A 64 -27.31 23.21 -18.65
CA ILE A 64 -28.13 22.57 -19.68
C ILE A 64 -29.15 23.55 -20.29
N ARG A 65 -29.79 24.36 -19.45
CA ARG A 65 -30.74 25.38 -19.92
C ARG A 65 -30.04 26.46 -20.77
N ARG A 66 -28.81 26.87 -20.39
CA ARG A 66 -27.98 27.77 -21.21
C ARG A 66 -27.64 27.15 -22.57
N LEU A 67 -27.24 25.87 -22.60
CA LEU A 67 -26.98 25.16 -23.85
C LEU A 67 -28.23 25.14 -24.75
N ARG A 68 -29.40 24.82 -24.19
CA ARG A 68 -30.67 24.81 -24.94
C ARG A 68 -30.98 26.14 -25.59
N GLN A 69 -30.86 27.23 -24.83
CA GLN A 69 -31.05 28.57 -25.39
C GLN A 69 -30.00 28.90 -26.45
N ARG A 70 -28.73 28.53 -26.21
CA ARG A 70 -27.62 28.86 -27.11
C ARG A 70 -27.69 28.11 -28.44
N CYS A 71 -28.09 26.84 -28.43
CA CYS A 71 -28.19 25.99 -29.63
C CYS A 71 -29.37 26.35 -30.53
N GLY A 72 -30.33 27.16 -30.05
CA GLY A 72 -31.45 27.66 -30.84
C GLY A 72 -32.41 26.61 -31.39
N ASN A 73 -32.27 25.32 -31.01
CA ASN A 73 -33.19 24.27 -31.42
C ASN A 73 -34.37 24.17 -30.41
N PRO A 74 -35.59 24.61 -30.78
CA PRO A 74 -36.76 24.51 -29.90
C PRO A 74 -37.21 23.05 -29.68
N ASN A 75 -36.85 22.14 -30.57
CA ASN A 75 -37.24 20.72 -30.57
C ASN A 75 -36.13 19.80 -30.06
N LEU A 76 -35.18 20.31 -29.27
CA LEU A 76 -34.07 19.51 -28.76
C LEU A 76 -34.59 18.33 -27.91
N LEU A 77 -34.33 17.09 -28.36
CA LEU A 77 -34.74 15.90 -27.64
C LEU A 77 -33.79 15.62 -26.47
N CYS A 78 -34.31 15.69 -25.25
CA CYS A 78 -33.56 15.44 -24.03
C CYS A 78 -33.77 13.99 -23.56
N ILE A 79 -32.66 13.26 -23.38
CA ILE A 79 -32.64 11.87 -22.94
C ILE A 79 -31.82 11.80 -21.65
N GLY A 80 -32.36 11.13 -20.63
CA GLY A 80 -31.70 10.95 -19.35
C GLY A 80 -31.68 9.48 -18.94
N THR A 81 -30.53 8.97 -18.53
CA THR A 81 -30.39 7.64 -17.92
C THR A 81 -30.05 7.77 -16.44
N SER A 82 -30.53 6.83 -15.64
CA SER A 82 -30.31 6.86 -14.19
C SER A 82 -30.61 5.51 -13.55
N ALA A 83 -29.73 5.07 -12.64
CA ALA A 83 -29.96 3.83 -11.89
C ALA A 83 -30.96 4.00 -10.73
N THR A 84 -30.96 5.13 -10.02
CA THR A 84 -31.74 5.29 -8.77
C THR A 84 -32.18 6.73 -8.53
N MET A 85 -33.43 7.09 -8.82
CA MET A 85 -33.94 8.45 -8.60
C MET A 85 -34.97 8.58 -7.48
N ILE A 86 -35.62 7.49 -7.08
CA ILE A 86 -36.74 7.54 -6.15
C ILE A 86 -36.31 6.82 -4.87
N ALA A 87 -36.33 7.56 -3.76
CA ALA A 87 -36.03 7.02 -2.43
C ALA A 87 -37.29 6.49 -1.74
N ASP A 88 -38.47 7.00 -2.10
CA ASP A 88 -39.75 6.55 -1.54
C ASP A 88 -40.20 5.25 -2.20
N ARG A 89 -40.16 4.18 -1.40
CA ARG A 89 -40.47 2.81 -1.84
C ARG A 89 -41.97 2.52 -1.85
N SER A 90 -42.79 3.39 -1.25
CA SER A 90 -44.25 3.25 -1.23
C SER A 90 -44.92 3.81 -2.49
N ALA A 91 -44.18 4.57 -3.31
CA ALA A 91 -44.70 5.18 -4.53
C ALA A 91 -45.13 4.14 -5.57
N THR A 92 -46.33 4.35 -6.11
CA THR A 92 -46.87 3.59 -7.25
C THR A 92 -46.05 3.84 -8.52
N ALA A 93 -46.14 2.95 -9.50
CA ALA A 93 -45.44 3.12 -10.79
C ALA A 93 -45.77 4.47 -11.48
N LEU A 94 -47.00 4.98 -11.33
CA LEU A 94 -47.37 6.29 -11.89
C LEU A 94 -46.68 7.43 -11.13
N GLU A 95 -46.76 7.46 -9.80
CA GLU A 95 -46.08 8.46 -8.96
C GLU A 95 -44.57 8.44 -9.17
N ARG A 96 -43.98 7.25 -9.34
CA ARG A 96 -42.56 7.11 -9.67
C ARG A 96 -42.20 7.84 -10.95
N ARG A 97 -42.98 7.59 -12.01
CA ARG A 97 -42.78 8.25 -13.31
C ARG A 97 -43.03 9.74 -13.22
N GLU A 98 -44.02 10.19 -12.45
CA GLU A 98 -44.27 11.62 -12.22
C GLU A 98 -43.11 12.30 -11.49
N ILE A 99 -42.54 11.68 -10.46
CA ILE A 99 -41.39 12.21 -9.72
C ILE A 99 -40.17 12.31 -10.65
N VAL A 100 -39.88 11.25 -11.40
CA VAL A 100 -38.74 11.22 -12.34
C VAL A 100 -38.95 12.23 -13.47
N ALA A 101 -40.15 12.29 -14.02
CA ALA A 101 -40.53 13.26 -15.05
C ALA A 101 -40.39 14.70 -14.55
N LYS A 102 -40.83 15.01 -13.33
CA LYS A 102 -40.68 16.33 -12.71
C LYS A 102 -39.21 16.69 -12.49
N PHE A 103 -38.41 15.75 -11.99
CA PHE A 103 -36.98 15.98 -11.80
C PHE A 103 -36.27 16.22 -13.14
N ALA A 104 -36.47 15.33 -14.12
CA ALA A 104 -35.89 15.46 -15.43
C ALA A 104 -36.34 16.76 -16.11
N SER A 105 -37.63 17.12 -15.99
CA SER A 105 -38.17 18.39 -16.48
C SER A 105 -37.46 19.59 -15.86
N THR A 106 -37.13 19.50 -14.57
CA THR A 106 -36.38 20.54 -13.86
C THR A 106 -34.94 20.62 -14.37
N ILE A 107 -34.24 19.50 -14.50
CA ILE A 107 -32.85 19.48 -15.01
C ILE A 107 -32.78 20.00 -16.45
N PHE A 108 -33.59 19.46 -17.35
CA PHE A 108 -33.58 19.83 -18.77
C PHE A 108 -34.26 21.17 -19.07
N GLY A 109 -35.12 21.66 -18.17
CA GLY A 109 -35.94 22.85 -18.37
C GLY A 109 -37.00 22.70 -19.46
N THR A 110 -37.47 21.48 -19.72
CA THR A 110 -38.51 21.15 -20.71
C THR A 110 -39.58 20.27 -20.06
N SER A 111 -40.82 20.28 -20.57
CA SER A 111 -41.83 19.33 -20.07
C SER A 111 -41.49 17.93 -20.54
N LEU A 112 -41.41 16.98 -19.60
CA LEU A 112 -41.35 15.56 -19.87
C LEU A 112 -42.56 14.92 -19.22
N GLU A 113 -43.31 14.14 -19.99
CA GLU A 113 -44.50 13.48 -19.48
C GLU A 113 -44.14 12.14 -18.81
N PRO A 114 -44.90 11.69 -17.79
CA PRO A 114 -44.69 10.39 -17.16
C PRO A 114 -44.68 9.21 -18.15
N GLY A 115 -45.40 9.33 -19.27
CA GLY A 115 -45.40 8.35 -20.35
C GLY A 115 -44.08 8.21 -21.11
N ASN A 116 -43.17 9.18 -20.99
CA ASN A 116 -41.83 9.13 -21.59
C ASN A 116 -40.80 8.42 -20.69
N ILE A 117 -41.18 8.04 -19.47
CA ILE A 117 -40.29 7.34 -18.54
C ILE A 117 -40.33 5.84 -18.83
N ILE A 118 -39.18 5.31 -19.24
CA ILE A 118 -38.97 3.88 -19.50
C ILE A 118 -38.29 3.28 -18.27
N GLU A 119 -38.96 2.32 -17.63
CA GLU A 119 -38.45 1.59 -16.46
C GLU A 119 -38.00 0.18 -16.86
N GLU A 120 -37.28 -0.51 -15.97
CA GLU A 120 -37.00 -1.94 -16.16
C GLU A 120 -38.30 -2.77 -16.15
N SER A 121 -38.28 -3.90 -16.85
CA SER A 121 -39.36 -4.89 -16.83
C SER A 121 -38.77 -6.23 -16.45
N LEU A 122 -39.29 -6.82 -15.37
CA LEU A 122 -38.84 -8.12 -14.89
C LEU A 122 -39.70 -9.24 -15.50
N LYS A 123 -39.08 -10.41 -15.70
CA LYS A 123 -39.77 -11.64 -16.07
C LYS A 123 -39.53 -12.65 -14.96
N GLN A 124 -40.58 -13.40 -14.63
CA GLN A 124 -40.47 -14.55 -13.75
C GLN A 124 -39.62 -15.63 -14.40
N VAL A 125 -38.81 -16.28 -13.58
CA VAL A 125 -38.03 -17.45 -13.93
C VAL A 125 -38.81 -18.72 -13.58
N ALA A 126 -39.57 -18.70 -12.48
CA ALA A 126 -40.47 -19.79 -12.15
C ALA A 126 -41.63 -19.88 -13.17
N LEU A 127 -41.93 -21.09 -13.61
CA LEU A 127 -43.00 -21.39 -14.57
C LEU A 127 -44.28 -21.92 -13.89
N VAL A 128 -44.30 -21.94 -12.56
CA VAL A 128 -45.44 -22.33 -11.72
C VAL A 128 -45.79 -21.19 -10.75
N PRO A 129 -47.05 -21.08 -10.32
CA PRO A 129 -47.42 -20.12 -9.29
C PRO A 129 -46.79 -20.47 -7.94
N PRO A 130 -46.58 -19.49 -7.04
CA PRO A 130 -46.16 -19.75 -5.67
C PRO A 130 -47.24 -20.56 -4.91
N PRO A 131 -46.85 -21.41 -3.95
CA PRO A 131 -47.78 -22.13 -3.08
C PRO A 131 -48.78 -21.18 -2.42
N SER A 132 -50.05 -21.54 -2.47
CA SER A 132 -51.18 -20.73 -1.99
C SER A 132 -51.73 -21.18 -0.63
N SER A 133 -51.40 -22.41 -0.22
CA SER A 133 -51.81 -22.99 1.05
C SER A 133 -50.63 -23.49 1.89
N ARG A 134 -50.86 -23.62 3.20
CA ARG A 134 -49.88 -24.19 4.15
C ARG A 134 -49.41 -25.58 3.70
N ASP A 135 -50.34 -26.43 3.28
CA ASP A 135 -50.03 -27.80 2.87
C ASP A 135 -49.21 -27.86 1.58
N GLU A 136 -49.52 -27.00 0.60
CA GLU A 136 -48.70 -26.87 -0.62
C GLU A 136 -47.27 -26.44 -0.30
N LEU A 137 -47.10 -25.50 0.64
CA LEU A 137 -45.80 -24.99 1.05
C LEU A 137 -44.98 -26.06 1.80
N VAL A 138 -45.60 -26.79 2.74
CA VAL A 138 -44.96 -27.93 3.44
C VAL A 138 -44.56 -29.02 2.45
N ASN A 139 -45.43 -29.33 1.47
CA ASN A 139 -45.12 -30.31 0.43
C ASN A 139 -43.96 -29.84 -0.46
N ALA A 140 -43.92 -28.56 -0.83
CA ALA A 140 -42.82 -27.99 -1.61
C ALA A 140 -41.48 -28.03 -0.86
N ILE A 141 -41.50 -27.77 0.45
CA ILE A 141 -40.31 -27.87 1.32
C ILE A 141 -39.80 -29.31 1.35
N ARG A 142 -40.68 -30.30 1.51
CA ARG A 142 -40.32 -31.73 1.66
C ARG A 142 -40.09 -32.48 0.36
N SER A 143 -40.50 -31.93 -0.78
CA SER A 143 -40.26 -32.52 -2.10
C SER A 143 -38.76 -32.62 -2.40
N PRO A 144 -38.28 -33.57 -3.21
CA PRO A 144 -36.85 -33.62 -3.57
C PRO A 144 -36.45 -32.39 -4.40
N ILE A 145 -35.22 -31.87 -4.21
CA ILE A 145 -34.71 -30.78 -5.05
C ILE A 145 -34.35 -31.35 -6.42
N PRO A 146 -34.86 -30.76 -7.51
CA PRO A 146 -34.48 -31.17 -8.86
C PRO A 146 -33.00 -30.92 -9.18
N ASP A 147 -32.43 -31.79 -10.01
CA ASP A 147 -31.02 -31.69 -10.44
C ASP A 147 -30.81 -30.97 -11.78
N ASN A 148 -31.89 -30.51 -12.42
CA ASN A 148 -31.88 -29.90 -13.74
C ASN A 148 -32.71 -28.61 -13.81
N TRP A 149 -32.47 -27.81 -14.86
CA TRP A 149 -33.13 -26.52 -15.06
C TRP A 149 -34.65 -26.63 -15.08
N ASP A 150 -35.19 -27.53 -15.92
CA ASP A 150 -36.63 -27.69 -16.09
C ASP A 150 -37.32 -28.01 -14.76
N GLY A 151 -36.82 -29.00 -14.03
CA GLY A 151 -37.37 -29.36 -12.72
C GLY A 151 -37.33 -28.19 -11.74
N MET A 152 -36.24 -27.42 -11.71
CA MET A 152 -36.14 -26.26 -10.82
C MET A 152 -37.13 -25.16 -11.16
N VAL A 153 -37.29 -24.78 -12.43
CA VAL A 153 -38.22 -23.70 -12.81
C VAL A 153 -39.69 -24.10 -12.62
N PHE A 154 -40.00 -25.40 -12.66
CA PHE A 154 -41.34 -25.92 -12.34
C PHE A 154 -41.54 -26.25 -10.85
N HIS A 155 -40.53 -26.04 -9.98
CA HIS A 155 -40.65 -26.36 -8.56
C HIS A 155 -41.38 -25.23 -7.79
N PRO A 156 -42.43 -25.52 -6.99
CA PRO A 156 -43.20 -24.48 -6.29
C PRO A 156 -42.37 -23.64 -5.32
N LEU A 157 -41.37 -24.23 -4.67
CA LEU A 157 -40.46 -23.48 -3.79
C LEU A 157 -39.60 -22.46 -4.57
N THR A 158 -39.32 -22.67 -5.86
CA THR A 158 -38.65 -21.67 -6.71
C THR A 158 -39.53 -20.44 -6.87
N ALA A 159 -40.82 -20.64 -7.16
CA ALA A 159 -41.79 -19.54 -7.27
C ALA A 159 -41.93 -18.79 -5.94
N TRP A 160 -41.97 -19.51 -4.82
CA TRP A 160 -41.99 -18.89 -3.50
C TRP A 160 -40.73 -18.05 -3.23
N ILE A 161 -39.54 -18.62 -3.48
CA ILE A 161 -38.25 -17.92 -3.30
C ILE A 161 -38.20 -16.67 -4.19
N GLU A 162 -38.61 -16.78 -5.45
CA GLU A 162 -38.64 -15.66 -6.39
C GLU A 162 -39.54 -14.54 -5.87
N HIS A 163 -40.74 -14.85 -5.38
CA HIS A 163 -41.67 -13.87 -4.81
C HIS A 163 -41.25 -13.31 -3.43
N GLU A 164 -40.50 -14.07 -2.64
CA GLU A 164 -40.06 -13.60 -1.32
C GLU A 164 -38.75 -12.82 -1.32
N PHE A 165 -37.81 -13.19 -2.20
CA PHE A 165 -36.48 -12.59 -2.26
C PHE A 165 -36.25 -11.73 -3.49
N GLY A 166 -36.97 -11.96 -4.59
CA GLY A 166 -36.67 -11.36 -5.88
C GLY A 166 -37.65 -10.28 -6.33
N ILE A 167 -38.94 -10.63 -6.39
CA ILE A 167 -39.95 -9.84 -7.07
C ILE A 167 -41.19 -9.56 -6.21
N GLU A 168 -41.89 -8.48 -6.54
CA GLU A 168 -43.19 -8.12 -6.00
C GLU A 168 -44.13 -7.75 -7.16
N ASP A 169 -45.39 -8.17 -7.08
CA ASP A 169 -46.40 -7.91 -8.11
C ASP A 169 -46.95 -6.47 -7.96
N GLU A 170 -46.82 -5.66 -9.02
CA GLU A 170 -47.41 -4.30 -9.11
C GLU A 170 -48.80 -4.30 -9.80
N GLY A 171 -49.34 -5.48 -10.10
CA GLY A 171 -50.61 -5.69 -10.79
C GLY A 171 -50.46 -5.80 -12.32
N LYS A 172 -51.45 -6.45 -12.96
CA LYS A 172 -51.54 -6.64 -14.42
C LYS A 172 -50.30 -7.33 -15.03
N GLY A 173 -49.66 -8.23 -14.29
CA GLY A 173 -48.50 -9.00 -14.77
C GLY A 173 -47.20 -8.19 -14.85
N LYS A 174 -47.10 -7.08 -14.11
CA LYS A 174 -45.87 -6.31 -13.97
C LYS A 174 -45.23 -6.59 -12.62
N PHE A 175 -43.92 -6.79 -12.64
CA PHE A 175 -43.13 -7.09 -11.47
C PHE A 175 -42.10 -6.00 -11.20
N ARG A 176 -41.87 -5.72 -9.93
CA ARG A 176 -40.75 -4.89 -9.45
C ARG A 176 -39.82 -5.70 -8.55
N ARG A 177 -38.60 -5.20 -8.34
CA ARG A 177 -37.67 -5.84 -7.41
C ARG A 177 -38.16 -5.66 -5.98
N LYS A 178 -38.17 -6.74 -5.21
CA LYS A 178 -38.49 -6.72 -3.78
C LYS A 178 -37.32 -6.13 -2.99
N VAL A 179 -37.60 -5.55 -1.83
CA VAL A 179 -36.56 -5.10 -0.90
C VAL A 179 -35.78 -6.34 -0.44
N PRO A 180 -34.44 -6.38 -0.58
CA PRO A 180 -33.66 -7.52 -0.15
C PRO A 180 -33.86 -7.82 1.33
N ILE A 181 -34.08 -9.10 1.64
CA ILE A 181 -34.16 -9.63 3.00
C ILE A 181 -32.99 -10.58 3.26
N THR A 182 -32.64 -10.78 4.52
CA THR A 182 -31.65 -11.80 4.90
C THR A 182 -32.23 -13.20 4.71
N LEU A 183 -31.37 -14.21 4.54
CA LEU A 183 -31.80 -15.61 4.52
C LEU A 183 -32.59 -15.98 5.78
N ASN A 184 -32.14 -15.50 6.95
CA ASN A 184 -32.83 -15.72 8.23
C ASN A 184 -34.24 -15.10 8.23
N SER A 185 -34.38 -13.86 7.77
CA SER A 185 -35.71 -13.22 7.68
C SER A 185 -36.63 -13.96 6.71
N GLY A 186 -36.10 -14.47 5.59
CA GLY A 186 -36.88 -15.31 4.69
C GLY A 186 -37.25 -16.66 5.30
N ALA A 187 -36.36 -17.28 6.08
CA ALA A 187 -36.63 -18.53 6.78
C ALA A 187 -37.68 -18.37 7.89
N GLU A 188 -37.65 -17.26 8.64
CA GLU A 188 -38.69 -16.89 9.62
C GLU A 188 -40.06 -16.78 8.96
N LYS A 189 -40.14 -16.05 7.83
CA LYS A 189 -41.39 -15.94 7.04
C LYS A 189 -41.87 -17.28 6.51
N LEU A 190 -40.95 -18.12 6.03
CA LEU A 190 -41.30 -19.46 5.54
C LEU A 190 -41.85 -20.31 6.68
N ALA A 191 -41.20 -20.30 7.84
CA ALA A 191 -41.60 -21.02 9.04
C ALA A 191 -42.98 -20.55 9.55
N GLU A 192 -43.24 -19.25 9.57
CA GLU A 192 -44.56 -18.70 9.92
C GLU A 192 -45.65 -19.16 8.94
N ALA A 193 -45.37 -19.15 7.63
CA ALA A 193 -46.34 -19.52 6.60
C ALA A 193 -46.64 -21.04 6.55
N CYS A 194 -45.65 -21.89 6.79
CA CYS A 194 -45.81 -23.36 6.73
C CYS A 194 -46.02 -24.02 8.10
N GLY A 195 -45.68 -23.32 9.19
CA GLY A 195 -45.69 -23.80 10.56
C GLY A 195 -44.70 -24.94 10.85
N LEU A 196 -43.58 -25.01 10.12
CA LEU A 196 -42.42 -25.86 10.43
C LEU A 196 -41.42 -25.10 11.30
N SER A 197 -40.36 -25.78 11.75
CA SER A 197 -39.29 -25.14 12.52
C SER A 197 -38.46 -24.17 11.66
N PHE A 198 -37.90 -23.13 12.29
CA PHE A 198 -36.99 -22.19 11.64
C PHE A 198 -35.81 -22.91 10.98
N GLU A 199 -35.21 -23.87 11.68
CA GLU A 199 -34.05 -24.65 11.21
C GLU A 199 -34.38 -25.43 9.93
N GLU A 200 -35.54 -26.11 9.90
CA GLU A 200 -35.98 -26.88 8.72
C GLU A 200 -36.19 -25.96 7.50
N CYS A 201 -36.82 -24.80 7.70
CA CYS A 201 -37.01 -23.81 6.63
C CYS A 201 -35.70 -23.17 6.17
N HIS A 202 -34.83 -22.80 7.11
CA HIS A 202 -33.54 -22.19 6.84
C HIS A 202 -32.63 -23.12 6.02
N ASP A 203 -32.44 -24.35 6.51
CA ASP A 203 -31.57 -25.32 5.85
C ASP A 203 -32.08 -25.67 4.47
N ARG A 204 -33.42 -25.74 4.33
CA ARG A 204 -34.03 -26.01 3.04
C ARG A 204 -33.80 -24.88 2.04
N LEU A 205 -34.02 -23.63 2.43
CA LEU A 205 -33.73 -22.48 1.57
C LEU A 205 -32.26 -22.43 1.18
N LEU A 206 -31.35 -22.69 2.14
CA LEU A 206 -29.92 -22.72 1.88
C LEU A 206 -29.53 -23.80 0.85
N GLU A 207 -30.10 -25.00 0.97
CA GLU A 207 -29.90 -26.10 0.02
C GLU A 207 -30.40 -25.71 -1.37
N PHE A 208 -31.59 -25.09 -1.45
CA PHE A 208 -32.21 -24.64 -2.69
C PHE A 208 -31.39 -23.55 -3.39
N PHE A 209 -30.92 -22.55 -2.65
CA PHE A 209 -30.04 -21.50 -3.19
C PHE A 209 -28.70 -22.06 -3.68
N LYS A 210 -28.08 -22.97 -2.92
CA LYS A 210 -26.83 -23.66 -3.33
C LYS A 210 -27.04 -24.48 -4.59
N LYS A 211 -28.15 -25.21 -4.71
CA LYS A 211 -28.43 -26.02 -5.89
C LYS A 211 -28.72 -25.13 -7.10
N GLY A 212 -29.59 -24.15 -6.96
CA GLY A 212 -29.96 -23.23 -8.04
C GLY A 212 -28.82 -22.34 -8.53
N SER A 213 -27.77 -22.12 -7.73
CA SER A 213 -26.58 -21.41 -8.22
C SER A 213 -25.68 -22.24 -9.13
N THR A 214 -25.78 -23.56 -9.05
CA THR A 214 -25.02 -24.49 -9.91
C THR A 214 -25.77 -24.84 -11.20
N ILE A 215 -27.10 -24.75 -11.19
CA ILE A 215 -27.96 -25.05 -12.34
C ILE A 215 -28.05 -23.81 -13.23
N LYS A 216 -27.61 -23.97 -14.49
CA LYS A 216 -27.53 -22.90 -15.47
C LYS A 216 -28.56 -23.05 -16.59
N SER A 217 -29.00 -21.92 -17.12
CA SER A 217 -29.87 -21.85 -18.31
C SER A 217 -29.07 -22.11 -19.59
N VAL A 218 -29.78 -22.18 -20.73
CA VAL A 218 -29.18 -22.23 -22.08
C VAL A 218 -28.26 -21.04 -22.36
N GLN A 219 -28.48 -19.91 -21.67
CA GLN A 219 -27.66 -18.70 -21.77
C GLN A 219 -26.55 -18.64 -20.70
N ASP A 220 -26.23 -19.75 -20.04
CA ASP A 220 -25.22 -19.89 -18.98
C ASP A 220 -25.49 -19.06 -17.71
N ASN A 221 -26.72 -18.56 -17.54
CA ASN A 221 -27.13 -17.83 -16.33
C ASN A 221 -27.58 -18.82 -15.22
N PRO A 222 -27.04 -18.73 -13.99
CA PRO A 222 -27.52 -19.54 -12.88
C PRO A 222 -28.96 -19.16 -12.49
N LEU A 223 -29.74 -20.11 -11.98
CA LEU A 223 -31.11 -19.87 -11.50
C LEU A 223 -31.10 -18.86 -10.34
N PHE A 224 -30.19 -19.05 -9.38
CA PHE A 224 -29.93 -18.09 -8.31
C PHE A 224 -28.48 -17.61 -8.37
N GLY A 225 -28.27 -16.42 -8.93
CA GLY A 225 -26.95 -15.80 -8.99
C GLY A 225 -26.52 -15.24 -7.64
N PHE A 226 -25.41 -15.74 -7.09
CA PHE A 226 -24.79 -15.16 -5.90
C PHE A 226 -23.86 -13.99 -6.27
N LYS A 227 -23.99 -12.89 -5.54
CA LYS A 227 -23.00 -11.80 -5.53
C LYS A 227 -22.46 -11.67 -4.12
N LEU A 228 -21.16 -11.90 -3.95
CA LEU A 228 -20.48 -11.65 -2.69
C LEU A 228 -20.02 -10.19 -2.67
N HIS A 229 -20.56 -9.42 -1.74
CA HIS A 229 -20.09 -8.07 -1.46
C HIS A 229 -19.26 -8.10 -0.19
N GLN A 230 -17.96 -7.86 -0.31
CA GLN A 230 -17.06 -7.72 0.82
C GLN A 230 -16.54 -6.29 0.87
N PHE A 231 -16.72 -5.64 2.02
CA PHE A 231 -16.27 -4.27 2.24
C PHE A 231 -15.00 -4.32 3.08
N PHE A 232 -13.93 -3.73 2.55
CA PHE A 232 -12.66 -3.57 3.25
C PHE A 232 -12.49 -2.09 3.60
N SER A 233 -12.36 -1.78 4.88
CA SER A 233 -11.97 -0.46 5.35
C SER A 233 -10.47 -0.42 5.60
N GLN A 234 -9.86 0.74 5.40
CA GLN A 234 -8.51 0.99 5.92
C GLN A 234 -8.49 0.77 7.45
N GLY A 235 -7.32 0.40 8.00
CA GLY A 235 -7.12 0.46 9.44
C GLY A 235 -7.50 1.84 9.99
N LYS A 236 -8.00 1.89 11.23
CA LYS A 236 -8.27 3.13 11.94
C LYS A 236 -7.21 3.39 13.00
N THR A 237 -7.07 4.65 13.42
CA THR A 237 -6.27 4.99 14.60
C THR A 237 -6.89 4.34 15.84
N ILE A 238 -6.06 3.74 16.70
CA ILE A 238 -6.52 3.30 18.03
C ILE A 238 -6.50 4.51 18.94
N TYR A 239 -7.59 4.72 19.65
CA TYR A 239 -7.72 5.68 20.72
C TYR A 239 -7.76 4.97 22.07
N SER A 240 -7.19 5.61 23.08
CA SER A 240 -7.17 5.09 24.45
C SER A 240 -7.42 6.19 25.46
N THR A 241 -8.10 5.87 26.56
CA THR A 241 -8.05 6.72 27.76
C THR A 241 -6.68 6.63 28.44
N LEU A 242 -6.27 7.69 29.14
CA LEU A 242 -5.07 7.72 29.97
C LEU A 242 -5.37 7.09 31.33
N GLU A 243 -5.46 5.76 31.34
CA GLU A 243 -5.70 4.94 32.52
C GLU A 243 -4.71 3.75 32.54
N SER A 244 -4.71 2.97 33.63
CA SER A 244 -3.90 1.76 33.69
C SER A 244 -4.31 0.77 32.59
N PRO A 245 -3.37 -0.06 32.08
CA PRO A 245 -3.67 -0.99 30.98
C PRO A 245 -4.85 -1.94 31.22
N ASP A 246 -5.15 -2.27 32.48
CA ASP A 246 -6.21 -3.22 32.86
C ASP A 246 -7.62 -2.63 32.79
N VAL A 247 -7.75 -1.30 32.81
CA VAL A 247 -9.07 -0.61 32.87
C VAL A 247 -9.28 0.43 31.77
N ARG A 248 -8.23 0.76 30.99
CA ARG A 248 -8.33 1.76 29.92
C ARG A 248 -9.27 1.29 28.81
N ASP A 249 -10.05 2.22 28.29
CA ASP A 249 -10.88 1.97 27.11
C ASP A 249 -10.01 2.00 25.85
N LEU A 250 -10.27 1.09 24.91
CA LEU A 250 -9.66 1.07 23.59
C LEU A 250 -10.75 1.10 22.53
N THR A 251 -10.64 2.04 21.59
CA THR A 251 -11.62 2.16 20.50
C THR A 251 -10.95 2.53 19.19
N LEU A 252 -11.58 2.12 18.08
CA LEU A 252 -11.22 2.55 16.73
C LEU A 252 -12.07 3.74 16.27
N ASP A 253 -13.10 4.10 17.03
CA ASP A 253 -13.99 5.20 16.73
C ASP A 253 -13.48 6.46 17.43
N GLY A 254 -12.85 7.34 16.65
CA GLY A 254 -12.33 8.61 17.13
C GLY A 254 -13.46 9.52 17.59
N GLN A 255 -13.63 9.62 18.91
CA GLN A 255 -14.46 10.60 19.59
C GLN A 255 -13.58 11.42 20.54
N TYR A 256 -14.07 12.56 21.01
CA TYR A 256 -13.33 13.35 21.98
C TYR A 256 -13.38 12.73 23.39
N TYR A 257 -14.53 12.16 23.75
CA TYR A 257 -14.77 11.50 25.04
C TYR A 257 -15.01 9.99 24.89
N ALA A 258 -14.66 9.22 25.92
CA ALA A 258 -14.96 7.79 25.97
C ALA A 258 -16.48 7.53 26.02
N PRO A 259 -17.01 6.57 25.24
CA PRO A 259 -18.44 6.29 25.21
C PRO A 259 -18.90 5.58 26.49
N GLY A 260 -20.03 6.02 27.07
CA GLY A 260 -20.70 5.33 28.17
C GLY A 260 -20.17 5.64 29.57
N SER A 261 -19.28 6.62 29.75
CA SER A 261 -18.84 7.09 31.07
C SER A 261 -19.68 8.27 31.58
N GLU A 262 -20.03 8.26 32.87
CA GLU A 262 -20.62 9.42 33.55
C GLU A 262 -19.60 10.56 33.73
N GLU A 263 -18.31 10.22 33.79
CA GLU A 263 -17.18 11.17 33.86
C GLU A 263 -16.63 11.52 32.46
N GLN A 264 -16.15 12.76 32.29
CA GLN A 264 -15.51 13.22 31.05
C GLN A 264 -14.09 12.65 30.90
N LYS A 265 -13.97 11.47 30.28
CA LYS A 265 -12.68 10.84 29.97
C LYS A 265 -12.25 11.13 28.54
N LEU A 266 -11.01 11.59 28.35
CA LEU A 266 -10.48 11.94 27.03
C LEU A 266 -9.92 10.71 26.28
N LEU A 267 -10.17 10.67 24.98
CA LEU A 267 -9.62 9.65 24.08
C LEU A 267 -8.41 10.17 23.31
N TYR A 268 -7.26 9.55 23.53
CA TYR A 268 -6.01 9.95 22.92
C TYR A 268 -5.62 9.00 21.78
N PRO A 269 -5.25 9.53 20.61
CA PRO A 269 -4.74 8.70 19.53
C PRO A 269 -3.40 8.08 19.91
N LEU A 270 -3.24 6.78 19.65
CA LEU A 270 -2.03 6.02 19.94
C LEU A 270 -1.10 5.90 18.74
N LYS A 271 0.19 5.94 19.02
CA LYS A 271 1.28 5.58 18.11
C LYS A 271 2.19 4.56 18.78
N PHE A 272 2.85 3.73 17.98
CA PHE A 272 3.70 2.65 18.47
C PHE A 272 5.14 2.86 18.01
N CYS A 273 6.10 2.64 18.90
CA CYS A 273 7.51 2.62 18.52
C CYS A 273 7.73 1.54 17.45
N ARG A 274 8.26 1.93 16.28
CA ARG A 274 8.56 1.00 15.18
C ARG A 274 9.61 -0.05 15.52
N VAL A 275 10.29 0.11 16.66
CA VAL A 275 11.40 -0.74 17.09
C VAL A 275 10.98 -1.75 18.16
N CYS A 276 10.07 -1.40 19.07
CA CYS A 276 9.67 -2.28 20.18
C CYS A 276 8.16 -2.41 20.39
N GLY A 277 7.34 -1.70 19.60
CA GLY A 277 5.88 -1.73 19.72
C GLY A 277 5.31 -0.98 20.93
N GLN A 278 6.13 -0.27 21.72
CA GLN A 278 5.64 0.54 22.84
C GLN A 278 4.62 1.58 22.36
N GLU A 279 3.44 1.62 22.98
CA GLU A 279 2.43 2.63 22.74
C GLU A 279 2.79 3.99 23.35
N TYR A 280 2.40 5.05 22.66
CA TYR A 280 2.56 6.45 23.01
C TYR A 280 1.27 7.20 22.69
N TYR A 281 0.82 7.99 23.65
CA TYR A 281 -0.36 8.85 23.52
C TYR A 281 0.06 10.15 22.85
N VAL A 282 -0.58 10.53 21.75
CA VAL A 282 -0.29 11.78 21.04
C VAL A 282 -1.07 12.93 21.67
N VAL A 283 -0.35 13.90 22.20
CA VAL A 283 -0.92 14.98 23.02
C VAL A 283 -0.44 16.35 22.58
N GLN A 284 -1.24 17.36 22.91
CA GLN A 284 -0.84 18.76 23.00
C GLN A 284 -0.88 19.18 24.47
N LYS A 285 0.22 19.73 24.96
CA LYS A 285 0.36 20.21 26.33
C LYS A 285 -0.14 21.65 26.43
N ASP A 286 -1.14 21.89 27.27
CA ASP A 286 -1.61 23.22 27.62
C ASP A 286 -1.13 23.58 29.04
N ASP A 287 -0.12 24.44 29.10
CA ASP A 287 0.42 24.92 30.38
C ASP A 287 -0.47 26.00 31.03
N THR A 288 -1.41 26.61 30.31
CA THR A 288 -2.31 27.64 30.85
C THR A 288 -3.41 27.01 31.68
N ASP A 289 -4.06 25.99 31.10
CA ASP A 289 -5.16 25.28 31.74
C ASP A 289 -4.68 24.03 32.50
N HIS A 290 -3.39 23.69 32.45
CA HIS A 290 -2.81 22.48 33.04
C HIS A 290 -3.45 21.18 32.54
N HIS A 291 -3.64 21.07 31.22
CA HIS A 291 -4.22 19.89 30.56
C HIS A 291 -3.32 19.31 29.46
N PHE A 292 -3.34 18.00 29.30
CA PHE A 292 -2.91 17.32 28.09
C PHE A 292 -4.13 17.02 27.23
N LEU A 293 -4.22 17.66 26.06
CA LEU A 293 -5.34 17.47 25.13
C LEU A 293 -4.98 16.46 24.04
N PRO A 294 -5.92 15.61 23.58
CA PRO A 294 -5.73 14.76 22.42
C PRO A 294 -5.33 15.59 21.19
N SER A 295 -4.32 15.14 20.46
CA SER A 295 -3.84 15.83 19.26
C SER A 295 -3.81 14.87 18.07
N GLU A 296 -4.37 15.30 16.94
CA GLU A 296 -4.25 14.54 15.69
C GLU A 296 -2.83 14.62 15.12
N ASP A 297 -2.35 13.49 14.61
CA ASP A 297 -1.08 13.42 13.92
C ASP A 297 -1.24 13.90 12.47
N THR A 298 -1.39 15.21 12.29
CA THR A 298 -1.38 15.83 10.96
C THR A 298 0.05 15.85 10.43
N TYR A 299 0.27 15.32 9.22
CA TYR A 299 1.57 15.34 8.50
C TYR A 299 2.07 16.76 8.17
N ALA A 300 1.27 17.79 8.45
CA ALA A 300 1.69 19.17 8.35
C ALA A 300 2.74 19.45 9.43
N ASN A 301 3.97 19.70 9.01
CA ASN A 301 5.10 20.14 9.84
C ASN A 301 4.89 21.57 10.40
N LEU A 302 3.74 21.85 10.99
CA LEU A 302 3.57 23.03 11.82
C LEU A 302 4.21 22.70 13.17
N ALA A 303 5.38 23.30 13.41
CA ALA A 303 6.08 23.24 14.67
C ALA A 303 5.29 24.01 15.74
N GLU A 304 4.16 23.45 16.17
CA GLU A 304 3.53 23.89 17.40
C GLU A 304 4.37 23.35 18.56
N SER A 305 4.96 24.26 19.33
CA SER A 305 5.95 23.98 20.40
C SER A 305 5.45 23.05 21.51
N ASN A 306 4.15 22.76 21.54
CA ASN A 306 3.49 22.11 22.67
C ASN A 306 3.02 20.69 22.37
N ARG A 307 3.25 20.15 21.15
CA ARG A 307 2.88 18.77 20.81
C ARG A 307 3.95 17.78 21.27
N GLY A 308 3.52 16.61 21.71
CA GLY A 308 4.44 15.59 22.23
C GLY A 308 3.79 14.22 22.38
N TYR A 309 4.44 13.40 23.21
CA TYR A 309 4.09 12.00 23.43
C TYR A 309 4.12 11.70 24.92
N LEU A 310 3.09 11.02 25.41
CA LEU A 310 3.08 10.41 26.75
C LEU A 310 3.31 8.91 26.65
N MET A 311 4.04 8.37 27.62
CA MET A 311 4.14 6.93 27.88
C MET A 311 3.79 6.68 29.33
N LEU A 312 2.97 5.66 29.61
CA LEU A 312 2.71 5.24 30.99
C LEU A 312 4.01 4.82 31.67
N SER A 313 4.27 5.38 32.86
CA SER A 313 5.44 5.02 33.65
C SER A 313 5.19 3.72 34.41
N PRO A 314 6.15 2.78 34.42
CA PRO A 314 6.18 1.76 35.47
C PRO A 314 6.19 2.44 36.85
N PRO A 315 5.44 1.93 37.85
CA PRO A 315 5.44 2.48 39.20
C PRO A 315 6.86 2.52 39.83
N GLU A 316 7.73 1.61 39.41
CA GLU A 316 9.08 1.41 39.95
C GLU A 316 10.10 2.47 39.52
N LEU A 317 9.85 3.23 38.44
CA LEU A 317 10.85 4.13 37.85
C LEU A 317 11.02 5.48 38.59
N GLY A 318 10.18 5.76 39.59
CA GLY A 318 10.16 7.04 40.30
C GLY A 318 9.81 8.23 39.40
N SER A 319 10.05 9.46 39.88
CA SER A 319 9.70 10.71 39.19
C SER A 319 10.84 11.31 38.34
N THR A 320 12.04 10.71 38.34
CA THR A 320 13.21 11.21 37.60
C THR A 320 13.69 10.19 36.58
N TRP A 321 13.87 10.62 35.32
CA TRP A 321 14.34 9.70 34.27
C TRP A 321 15.77 9.21 34.55
N PRO A 322 16.03 7.88 34.55
CA PRO A 322 17.33 7.33 34.91
C PRO A 322 18.48 7.79 33.99
N ARG A 323 19.64 8.13 34.58
CA ARG A 323 20.80 8.66 33.86
C ARG A 323 21.40 7.67 32.86
N ASP A 324 21.44 6.39 33.21
CA ASP A 324 21.92 5.28 32.38
C ASP A 324 21.04 5.02 31.14
N ARG A 325 19.81 5.56 31.14
CA ARG A 325 18.88 5.53 30.02
C ARG A 325 18.95 6.77 29.12
N ILE A 326 19.87 7.69 29.40
CA ILE A 326 20.10 8.88 28.55
C ILE A 326 21.36 8.65 27.70
N PRO A 327 21.30 8.89 26.38
CA PRO A 327 22.46 8.72 25.52
C PRO A 327 23.64 9.62 25.95
N GLU A 328 24.85 9.06 26.02
CA GLU A 328 26.06 9.84 26.38
C GLU A 328 26.27 11.05 25.47
N GLU A 329 25.90 10.93 24.19
CA GLU A 329 26.01 12.01 23.20
C GLU A 329 25.10 13.21 23.47
N TRP A 330 24.12 13.09 24.39
CA TRP A 330 23.27 14.21 24.80
C TRP A 330 23.95 15.11 25.84
N TYR A 331 25.00 14.62 26.49
CA TYR A 331 25.81 15.41 27.40
C TYR A 331 26.85 16.27 26.65
N GLU A 332 27.27 17.35 27.29
CA GLU A 332 28.45 18.11 26.91
C GLU A 332 29.72 17.27 27.13
N LYS A 333 30.86 17.73 26.62
CA LYS A 333 32.16 17.03 26.75
C LYS A 333 32.54 16.73 28.21
N ASN A 334 32.03 17.50 29.17
CA ASN A 334 32.25 17.31 30.61
C ASN A 334 31.41 16.17 31.22
N GLY A 335 30.45 15.60 30.48
CA GLY A 335 29.56 14.52 30.93
C GLY A 335 28.56 14.90 32.03
N LYS A 336 28.51 16.17 32.46
CA LYS A 336 27.72 16.66 33.60
C LYS A 336 26.48 17.43 33.17
N ARG A 337 26.57 18.22 32.09
CA ARG A 337 25.46 19.05 31.60
C ARG A 337 24.90 18.52 30.30
N PHE A 338 23.59 18.67 30.11
CA PHE A 338 22.95 18.40 28.83
C PHE A 338 23.26 19.50 27.83
N ARG A 339 23.43 19.11 26.56
CA ARG A 339 23.48 20.06 25.45
C ARG A 339 22.14 20.81 25.39
N PRO A 340 22.12 22.13 25.11
CA PRO A 340 20.89 22.92 25.08
C PRO A 340 19.77 22.32 24.23
N SER A 341 20.11 21.85 23.02
CA SER A 341 19.17 21.24 22.07
C SER A 341 18.67 19.84 22.45
N ARG A 342 19.13 19.27 23.57
CA ARG A 342 18.77 17.92 24.04
C ARG A 342 18.04 17.94 25.37
N ARG A 343 18.21 19.02 26.14
CA ARG A 343 17.66 19.16 27.49
C ARG A 343 16.14 19.04 27.51
N GLU A 344 15.45 19.66 26.55
CA GLU A 344 13.98 19.64 26.46
C GLU A 344 13.40 18.28 26.07
N HIS A 345 14.22 17.39 25.49
CA HIS A 345 13.79 16.06 25.07
C HIS A 345 14.08 14.97 26.11
N VAL A 346 14.66 15.32 27.26
CA VAL A 346 14.78 14.38 28.37
C VAL A 346 13.37 14.12 28.92
N PRO A 347 12.93 12.86 29.04
CA PRO A 347 11.58 12.56 29.52
C PRO A 347 11.30 13.20 30.89
N THR A 348 10.12 13.82 31.03
CA THR A 348 9.68 14.49 32.24
C THR A 348 8.43 13.81 32.80
N ALA A 349 8.36 13.62 34.12
CA ALA A 349 7.27 12.88 34.75
C ALA A 349 6.11 13.79 35.18
N PHE A 350 4.89 13.34 34.92
CA PHE A 350 3.65 14.00 35.34
C PHE A 350 2.67 12.96 35.89
N TYR A 351 1.84 13.36 36.85
CA TYR A 351 0.59 12.66 37.14
C TYR A 351 -0.51 13.25 36.27
N VAL A 352 -1.24 12.40 35.53
CA VAL A 352 -2.29 12.83 34.60
C VAL A 352 -3.56 12.03 34.89
N ALA A 353 -4.68 12.72 35.06
CA ALA A 353 -5.99 12.11 35.24
C ALA A 353 -6.68 11.84 33.88
N PRO A 354 -7.73 10.99 33.83
CA PRO A 354 -8.41 10.63 32.59
C PRO A 354 -9.05 11.82 31.83
N ASP A 355 -9.31 12.94 32.51
CA ASP A 355 -9.79 14.20 31.92
C ASP A 355 -8.66 15.05 31.30
N GLY A 356 -7.42 14.56 31.37
CA GLY A 356 -6.23 15.23 30.85
C GLY A 356 -5.59 16.23 31.80
N SER A 357 -6.20 16.54 32.95
CA SER A 357 -5.59 17.43 33.95
C SER A 357 -4.28 16.85 34.49
N PHE A 358 -3.25 17.68 34.67
CA PHE A 358 -1.93 17.20 35.08
C PHE A 358 -1.30 17.98 36.24
N GLN A 359 -0.41 17.31 36.98
CA GLN A 359 0.50 17.90 37.94
C GLN A 359 1.92 17.33 37.77
N GLN A 360 2.96 18.11 38.06
CA GLN A 360 4.34 17.61 38.04
C GLN A 360 4.51 16.48 39.07
N ALA A 361 5.21 15.41 38.69
CA ALA A 361 5.30 14.20 39.52
C ALA A 361 5.94 14.45 40.91
N GLU A 362 6.77 15.48 41.05
CA GLU A 362 7.40 15.88 42.32
C GLU A 362 6.38 16.34 43.38
N MET A 363 5.21 16.81 42.96
CA MET A 363 4.15 17.27 43.86
C MET A 363 3.17 16.15 44.24
N GLY A 364 3.33 14.95 43.70
CA GLY A 364 2.39 13.84 43.89
C GLY A 364 1.15 13.92 42.98
N PRO A 365 0.24 12.94 43.09
CA PRO A 365 -1.01 12.92 42.32
C PRO A 365 -1.99 13.99 42.82
N HIS A 366 -2.61 14.72 41.90
CA HIS A 366 -3.67 15.71 42.19
C HIS A 366 -5.06 15.10 42.35
N LYS A 367 -5.26 13.87 41.85
CA LYS A 367 -6.51 13.11 41.88
C LYS A 367 -6.22 11.62 42.11
N ASP A 368 -7.17 10.89 42.71
CA ASP A 368 -7.01 9.46 43.02
C ASP A 368 -6.85 8.58 41.77
N ASN A 369 -7.40 9.00 40.64
CA ASN A 369 -7.32 8.31 39.36
C ASN A 369 -6.16 8.81 38.46
N ALA A 370 -5.29 9.69 38.98
CA ALA A 370 -4.15 10.20 38.21
C ALA A 370 -3.04 9.15 38.11
N ILE A 371 -2.53 8.93 36.90
CA ILE A 371 -1.47 7.95 36.61
C ILE A 371 -0.16 8.65 36.28
N LEU A 372 0.96 8.02 36.67
CA LEU A 372 2.29 8.52 36.39
C LEU A 372 2.65 8.26 34.91
N VAL A 373 3.03 9.31 34.19
CA VAL A 373 3.40 9.27 32.77
C VAL A 373 4.70 10.02 32.50
N TRP A 374 5.39 9.63 31.43
CA TRP A 374 6.56 10.31 30.89
C TRP A 374 6.19 11.11 29.65
N PHE A 375 6.43 12.41 29.68
CA PHE A 375 6.27 13.32 28.55
C PHE A 375 7.59 13.58 27.83
N GLN A 376 7.54 13.58 26.49
CA GLN A 376 8.60 14.08 25.62
C GLN A 376 7.98 14.93 24.49
N PRO A 377 8.49 16.15 24.22
CA PRO A 377 8.00 16.99 23.13
C PRO A 377 8.43 16.44 21.76
N ARG A 378 7.74 16.86 20.69
CA ARG A 378 8.15 16.63 19.30
C ARG A 378 9.42 17.42 18.96
N PRO A 379 10.32 16.89 18.11
CA PRO A 379 10.29 15.54 17.51
C PRO A 379 10.57 14.44 18.55
N PHE A 380 10.09 13.22 18.29
CA PHE A 380 10.38 12.04 19.12
C PHE A 380 11.88 11.70 19.07
N MET A 381 12.58 11.74 20.21
CA MET A 381 14.05 11.63 20.25
C MET A 381 14.57 10.39 20.95
N LEU A 382 13.85 9.90 21.95
CA LEU A 382 14.18 8.72 22.74
C LEU A 382 12.92 7.89 22.95
N CYS A 383 13.02 6.59 22.73
CA CYS A 383 12.02 5.62 23.15
C CYS A 383 12.26 5.25 24.61
N GLN A 384 11.34 5.65 25.48
CA GLN A 384 11.40 5.45 26.92
C GLN A 384 11.41 3.96 27.29
N ASN A 385 10.79 3.08 26.48
CA ASN A 385 10.87 1.64 26.72
C ASN A 385 12.19 1.02 26.24
N CYS A 386 12.47 1.04 24.92
CA CYS A 386 13.58 0.26 24.36
C CYS A 386 14.92 0.98 24.28
N ASN A 387 14.97 2.25 24.71
CA ASN A 387 16.12 3.15 24.70
C ASN A 387 16.67 3.47 23.29
N GLU A 388 15.91 3.19 22.22
CA GLU A 388 16.27 3.63 20.88
C GLU A 388 16.25 5.16 20.82
N PHE A 389 17.30 5.79 20.29
CA PHE A 389 17.38 7.24 20.19
C PHE A 389 17.80 7.73 18.81
N TYR A 390 17.37 8.93 18.48
CA TYR A 390 17.45 9.51 17.14
C TYR A 390 18.29 10.80 17.11
N PRO A 391 18.99 11.08 16.00
CA PRO A 391 19.78 12.30 15.87
C PRO A 391 18.87 13.53 15.71
N ALA A 392 19.27 14.70 16.27
CA ALA A 392 18.45 15.94 16.26
C ALA A 392 18.04 16.44 14.87
N ARG A 393 18.79 16.06 13.83
CA ARG A 393 18.45 16.39 12.44
C ARG A 393 17.24 15.61 11.91
N ASP A 394 16.90 14.48 12.53
CA ASP A 394 15.75 13.68 12.12
C ASP A 394 14.49 14.18 12.83
N LYS A 395 13.82 15.13 12.20
CA LYS A 395 12.57 15.71 12.71
C LYS A 395 11.32 14.91 12.29
N ASN A 396 11.48 13.87 11.47
CA ASN A 396 10.36 13.14 10.91
C ASN A 396 9.99 11.93 11.78
N ASP A 397 8.97 12.10 12.61
CA ASP A 397 8.53 11.06 13.54
C ASP A 397 7.82 9.89 12.87
N TYR A 398 7.38 10.04 11.61
CA TYR A 398 6.83 8.93 10.81
C TYR A 398 7.82 7.76 10.68
N ARG A 399 9.13 8.05 10.76
CA ARG A 399 10.19 7.03 10.72
C ARG A 399 10.41 6.28 12.02
N LYS A 400 9.87 6.79 13.12
CA LYS A 400 10.17 6.36 14.50
C LYS A 400 8.94 5.72 15.14
N LEU A 401 7.78 6.28 14.84
CA LEU A 401 6.48 5.88 15.35
C LEU A 401 5.55 5.46 14.20
N THR A 402 4.62 4.54 14.48
CA THR A 402 3.61 4.05 13.51
C THR A 402 2.23 4.04 14.16
N GLY A 403 1.18 4.34 13.39
CA GLY A 403 -0.19 4.00 13.78
C GLY A 403 -0.60 2.66 13.14
N LEU A 404 -1.79 2.17 13.48
CA LEU A 404 -2.41 1.06 12.74
C LEU A 404 -2.82 1.47 11.32
N ALA A 405 -3.24 2.73 11.14
CA ALA A 405 -3.67 3.30 9.86
C ALA A 405 -2.51 4.02 9.13
N THR A 406 -1.50 3.28 8.65
CA THR A 406 -0.34 3.89 7.95
C THR A 406 -0.05 3.29 6.58
N GLU A 407 -0.88 2.34 6.15
CA GLU A 407 -0.80 1.68 4.86
C GLU A 407 -1.29 2.60 3.73
N GLY A 408 -0.57 2.55 2.59
CA GLY A 408 -0.98 3.25 1.38
C GLY A 408 -2.01 2.44 0.60
N ARG A 409 -3.04 3.11 0.07
CA ARG A 409 -4.12 2.50 -0.73
C ARG A 409 -3.61 1.51 -1.76
N SER A 410 -2.57 1.88 -2.52
CA SER A 410 -2.04 1.03 -3.60
C SER A 410 -1.44 -0.27 -3.11
N THR A 411 -0.74 -0.24 -1.97
CA THR A 411 -0.24 -1.48 -1.37
C THR A 411 -1.38 -2.33 -0.85
N SER A 412 -2.35 -1.75 -0.14
CA SER A 412 -3.50 -2.50 0.38
C SER A 412 -4.26 -3.20 -0.73
N THR A 413 -4.57 -2.49 -1.83
CA THR A 413 -5.21 -3.08 -3.01
C THR A 413 -4.36 -4.19 -3.62
N THR A 414 -3.05 -4.00 -3.74
CA THR A 414 -2.12 -5.00 -4.29
C THR A 414 -2.10 -6.28 -3.45
N ILE A 415 -1.95 -6.16 -2.13
CA ILE A 415 -1.91 -7.32 -1.22
C ILE A 415 -3.25 -8.06 -1.20
N LEU A 416 -4.38 -7.35 -1.16
CA LEU A 416 -5.71 -7.96 -1.22
C LEU A 416 -5.90 -8.73 -2.54
N THR A 417 -5.55 -8.10 -3.66
CA THR A 417 -5.63 -8.70 -5.01
C THR A 417 -4.77 -9.96 -5.09
N LEU A 418 -3.52 -9.89 -4.63
CA LEU A 418 -2.61 -11.04 -4.61
C LEU A 418 -3.10 -12.17 -3.69
N SER A 419 -3.64 -11.83 -2.52
CA SER A 419 -4.19 -12.84 -1.60
C SER A 419 -5.41 -13.54 -2.21
N MET A 420 -6.28 -12.83 -2.93
CA MET A 420 -7.41 -13.44 -3.64
C MET A 420 -6.93 -14.32 -4.79
N TYR A 421 -5.96 -13.84 -5.57
CA TYR A 421 -5.36 -14.59 -6.66
C TYR A 421 -4.70 -15.88 -6.16
N GLU A 422 -3.92 -15.82 -5.08
CA GLU A 422 -3.26 -16.98 -4.47
C GLU A 422 -4.26 -18.05 -4.01
N LYS A 423 -5.44 -17.64 -3.52
CA LYS A 423 -6.48 -18.57 -3.06
C LYS A 423 -7.36 -19.11 -4.18
N SER A 424 -7.32 -18.50 -5.37
CA SER A 424 -8.19 -18.87 -6.50
C SER A 424 -8.05 -20.34 -6.97
N PRO A 425 -6.86 -20.97 -7.00
CA PRO A 425 -6.74 -22.37 -7.41
C PRO A 425 -7.36 -23.33 -6.39
N PHE A 426 -7.30 -23.00 -5.09
CA PHE A 426 -7.92 -23.79 -4.02
C PHE A 426 -9.45 -23.73 -4.04
N ALA A 427 -10.00 -22.68 -4.67
CA ALA A 427 -11.43 -22.53 -4.88
C ALA A 427 -11.92 -23.17 -6.21
N HIS A 428 -11.07 -23.94 -6.89
CA HIS A 428 -11.36 -24.57 -8.19
C HIS A 428 -11.83 -23.59 -9.27
N ILE A 429 -11.37 -22.33 -9.22
CA ILE A 429 -11.67 -21.33 -10.24
C ILE A 429 -10.88 -21.68 -11.51
N PRO A 430 -11.53 -21.83 -12.68
CA PRO A 430 -10.84 -22.11 -13.95
C PRO A 430 -9.78 -21.05 -14.28
N GLU A 431 -8.65 -21.43 -14.88
CA GLU A 431 -7.52 -20.51 -15.16
C GLU A 431 -7.96 -19.24 -15.90
N GLY A 432 -8.81 -19.36 -16.93
CA GLY A 432 -9.35 -18.21 -17.69
C GLY A 432 -10.27 -17.26 -16.89
N ALA A 433 -10.71 -17.68 -15.70
CA ALA A 433 -11.54 -16.92 -14.77
C ALA A 433 -10.76 -16.40 -13.55
N GLN A 434 -9.47 -16.72 -13.40
CA GLN A 434 -8.60 -16.21 -12.33
C GLN A 434 -8.12 -14.79 -12.63
N LYS A 435 -9.06 -13.86 -12.74
CA LYS A 435 -8.83 -12.47 -13.12
C LYS A 435 -9.57 -11.51 -12.21
N ILE A 436 -9.01 -10.32 -12.02
CA ILE A 436 -9.55 -9.30 -11.10
C ILE A 436 -9.75 -8.00 -11.88
N LEU A 437 -10.97 -7.48 -11.83
CA LEU A 437 -11.30 -6.16 -12.38
C LEU A 437 -11.49 -5.18 -11.24
N SER A 438 -10.66 -4.13 -11.22
CA SER A 438 -10.74 -3.06 -10.23
C SER A 438 -11.30 -1.79 -10.87
N PHE A 439 -12.40 -1.27 -10.31
CA PHE A 439 -12.96 0.02 -10.71
C PHE A 439 -12.44 1.13 -9.78
N THR A 440 -12.06 2.25 -10.36
CA THR A 440 -11.66 3.46 -9.64
C THR A 440 -12.28 4.68 -10.32
N ASP A 441 -12.64 5.66 -9.51
CA ASP A 441 -13.27 6.91 -9.93
C ASP A 441 -12.28 7.90 -10.57
N ASN A 442 -10.98 7.63 -10.43
CA ASN A 442 -9.92 8.49 -10.94
C ASN A 442 -9.00 7.75 -11.92
N ARG A 443 -8.90 8.28 -13.15
CA ARG A 443 -8.00 7.77 -14.19
C ARG A 443 -6.52 7.72 -13.77
N GLN A 444 -6.06 8.70 -12.98
CA GLN A 444 -4.66 8.76 -12.51
C GLN A 444 -4.41 7.70 -11.45
N ASP A 445 -5.41 7.45 -10.59
CA ASP A 445 -5.37 6.35 -9.64
C ASP A 445 -5.32 5.02 -10.39
N ALA A 446 -6.13 4.81 -11.43
CA ALA A 446 -6.09 3.58 -12.23
C ALA A 446 -4.68 3.27 -12.77
N SER A 447 -4.03 4.25 -13.39
CA SER A 447 -2.67 4.10 -13.90
C SER A 447 -1.65 3.87 -12.78
N LEU A 448 -1.77 4.60 -11.66
CA LEU A 448 -0.89 4.45 -10.50
C LEU A 448 -1.02 3.05 -9.86
N GLN A 449 -2.24 2.55 -9.68
CA GLN A 449 -2.52 1.22 -9.13
C GLN A 449 -1.94 0.13 -10.03
N ALA A 450 -2.12 0.23 -11.35
CA ALA A 450 -1.59 -0.74 -12.30
C ALA A 450 -0.05 -0.74 -12.31
N GLY A 451 0.59 0.44 -12.34
CA GLY A 451 2.04 0.58 -12.24
C GLY A 451 2.59 0.02 -10.93
N HIS A 452 2.02 0.45 -9.80
CA HIS A 452 2.43 -0.03 -8.47
C HIS A 452 2.30 -1.56 -8.35
N PHE A 453 1.21 -2.15 -8.86
CA PHE A 453 0.99 -3.59 -8.83
C PHE A 453 2.07 -4.34 -9.62
N ASN A 454 2.39 -3.88 -10.82
CA ASN A 454 3.44 -4.48 -11.65
C ASN A 454 4.83 -4.36 -11.00
N ASP A 455 5.18 -3.17 -10.49
CA ASP A 455 6.45 -2.94 -9.80
C ASP A 455 6.58 -3.87 -8.58
N PHE A 456 5.50 -3.98 -7.79
CA PHE A 456 5.45 -4.85 -6.62
C PHE A 456 5.67 -6.32 -7.01
N ILE A 457 5.01 -6.80 -8.07
CA ILE A 457 5.18 -8.17 -8.57
C ILE A 457 6.61 -8.40 -9.06
N GLN A 458 7.17 -7.50 -9.87
CA GLN A 458 8.50 -7.70 -10.45
C GLN A 458 9.59 -7.74 -9.38
N VAL A 459 9.54 -6.82 -8.41
CA VAL A 459 10.46 -6.83 -7.26
C VAL A 459 10.28 -8.11 -6.45
N SER A 460 9.05 -8.54 -6.21
CA SER A 460 8.77 -9.75 -5.44
C SER A 460 9.25 -11.01 -6.17
N PHE A 461 8.99 -11.10 -7.47
CA PHE A 461 9.43 -12.20 -8.33
C PHE A 461 10.95 -12.32 -8.34
N LEU A 462 11.67 -11.19 -8.48
CA LEU A 462 13.13 -11.16 -8.38
C LEU A 462 13.63 -11.68 -7.03
N ARG A 463 13.01 -11.22 -5.92
CA ARG A 463 13.37 -11.68 -4.57
C ARG A 463 13.09 -13.18 -4.37
N GLY A 464 11.97 -13.69 -4.86
CA GLY A 464 11.67 -15.12 -4.87
C GLY A 464 12.71 -15.91 -5.68
N ALA A 465 13.16 -15.38 -6.81
CA ALA A 465 14.18 -16.01 -7.65
C ALA A 465 15.57 -16.02 -6.98
N ILE A 466 15.96 -14.93 -6.31
CA ILE A 466 17.19 -14.87 -5.49
C ILE A 466 17.16 -15.92 -4.39
N TYR A 467 16.05 -15.99 -3.64
CA TYR A 467 15.91 -16.98 -2.57
C TYR A 467 15.97 -18.41 -3.11
N LYS A 468 15.27 -18.72 -4.21
CA LYS A 468 15.32 -20.05 -4.83
C LYS A 468 16.70 -20.40 -5.38
N ALA A 469 17.43 -19.45 -5.95
CA ALA A 469 18.81 -19.65 -6.38
C ALA A 469 19.69 -20.05 -5.18
N LEU A 470 19.53 -19.36 -4.04
CA LEU A 470 20.28 -19.65 -2.82
C LEU A 470 19.87 -20.99 -2.16
N LEU A 471 18.64 -21.45 -2.32
CA LEU A 471 18.26 -22.82 -1.92
C LEU A 471 19.01 -23.89 -2.72
N GLY A 472 19.27 -23.64 -4.00
CA GLY A 472 20.04 -24.55 -4.85
C GLY A 472 21.55 -24.46 -4.62
N GLN A 473 22.06 -23.24 -4.40
CA GLN A 473 23.45 -22.94 -4.11
C GLN A 473 23.53 -21.98 -2.92
N PRO A 474 23.75 -22.47 -1.69
CA PRO A 474 23.70 -21.66 -0.47
C PRO A 474 24.64 -20.45 -0.44
N HIS A 475 25.72 -20.48 -1.21
CA HIS A 475 26.74 -19.43 -1.28
C HIS A 475 27.02 -19.10 -2.74
N ILE A 476 26.68 -17.87 -3.17
CA ILE A 476 26.81 -17.43 -4.55
C ILE A 476 27.70 -16.19 -4.61
N GLU A 477 28.74 -16.26 -5.43
CA GLU A 477 29.63 -15.13 -5.71
C GLU A 477 28.98 -14.16 -6.71
N SER A 478 29.44 -12.90 -6.71
CA SER A 478 28.92 -11.86 -7.60
C SER A 478 28.98 -12.20 -9.10
N SER A 479 29.94 -13.03 -9.52
CA SER A 479 30.10 -13.48 -10.92
C SER A 479 28.92 -14.34 -11.38
N ASP A 480 28.34 -15.11 -10.48
CA ASP A 480 27.40 -16.17 -10.80
C ASP A 480 25.96 -15.85 -10.38
N ILE A 481 25.78 -14.81 -9.55
CA ILE A 481 24.46 -14.44 -9.01
C ILE A 481 23.42 -14.15 -10.10
N ALA A 482 23.77 -13.38 -11.14
CA ALA A 482 22.83 -13.04 -12.20
C ALA A 482 22.34 -14.27 -12.97
N LEU A 483 23.25 -15.17 -13.32
CA LEU A 483 22.93 -16.41 -14.04
C LEU A 483 22.14 -17.37 -13.14
N SER A 484 22.54 -17.53 -11.89
CA SER A 484 21.88 -18.40 -10.91
C SER A 484 20.44 -17.95 -10.64
N VAL A 485 20.23 -16.64 -10.46
CA VAL A 485 18.91 -16.04 -10.31
C VAL A 485 18.08 -16.23 -11.56
N LEU A 486 18.64 -15.95 -12.74
CA LEU A 486 17.94 -16.13 -14.02
C LEU A 486 17.47 -17.57 -14.21
N ASN A 487 18.32 -18.56 -13.93
CA ASN A 487 17.95 -19.98 -13.99
C ASN A 487 16.84 -20.32 -12.99
N ALA A 488 16.90 -19.76 -11.78
CA ALA A 488 15.89 -19.99 -10.75
C ALA A 488 14.49 -19.45 -11.13
N THR A 489 14.42 -18.41 -11.99
CA THR A 489 13.15 -17.85 -12.48
C THR A 489 12.28 -18.86 -13.22
N GLY A 490 12.89 -19.84 -13.91
CA GLY A 490 12.18 -20.76 -14.79
C GLY A 490 11.49 -20.08 -15.98
N LEU A 491 11.93 -18.87 -16.35
CA LEU A 491 11.49 -18.17 -17.56
C LEU A 491 12.13 -18.78 -18.81
N GLN A 492 11.44 -18.68 -19.92
CA GLN A 492 11.96 -18.97 -21.26
C GLN A 492 12.18 -17.67 -22.04
N VAL A 493 13.02 -17.72 -23.07
CA VAL A 493 13.33 -16.55 -23.90
C VAL A 493 12.08 -15.91 -24.53
N GLY A 494 11.10 -16.72 -24.95
CA GLY A 494 9.82 -16.21 -25.48
C GLY A 494 8.96 -15.48 -24.45
N GLU A 495 9.12 -15.75 -23.14
CA GLU A 495 8.41 -15.04 -22.07
C GLU A 495 9.04 -13.67 -21.74
N VAL A 496 10.27 -13.42 -22.19
CA VAL A 496 10.99 -12.15 -21.96
C VAL A 496 11.17 -11.32 -23.22
N ALA A 497 11.17 -11.95 -24.39
CA ALA A 497 11.36 -11.32 -25.69
C ALA A 497 10.18 -10.44 -26.10
N GLN A 498 10.45 -9.39 -26.88
CA GLN A 498 9.40 -8.61 -27.54
C GLN A 498 8.58 -9.44 -28.53
N ASN A 499 9.21 -10.41 -29.21
CA ASN A 499 8.54 -11.43 -30.01
C ASN A 499 8.40 -12.73 -29.22
N ALA A 500 7.19 -13.02 -28.73
CA ALA A 500 6.91 -14.22 -27.95
C ALA A 500 7.07 -15.54 -28.72
N GLN A 501 7.14 -15.51 -30.05
CA GLN A 501 7.29 -16.69 -30.92
C GLN A 501 8.72 -16.88 -31.42
N ILE A 502 9.71 -16.25 -30.78
CA ILE A 502 11.12 -16.39 -31.15
C ILE A 502 11.59 -17.84 -31.01
N ASP A 503 12.33 -18.35 -32.00
CA ASP A 503 12.99 -19.66 -31.90
C ASP A 503 14.09 -19.60 -30.82
N PRO A 504 13.98 -20.39 -29.73
CA PRO A 504 14.96 -20.39 -28.64
C PRO A 504 16.39 -20.73 -29.06
N HIS A 505 16.58 -21.40 -30.19
CA HIS A 505 17.91 -21.80 -30.67
C HIS A 505 18.58 -20.77 -31.58
N SER A 506 17.84 -19.74 -31.99
CA SER A 506 18.35 -18.67 -32.86
C SER A 506 19.45 -17.84 -32.18
N VAL A 507 20.31 -17.22 -32.99
CA VAL A 507 21.36 -16.31 -32.48
C VAL A 507 20.74 -15.13 -31.74
N ILE A 508 19.64 -14.59 -32.27
CA ILE A 508 18.92 -13.47 -31.65
C ILE A 508 18.34 -13.87 -30.29
N ALA A 509 17.86 -15.11 -30.11
CA ALA A 509 17.41 -15.59 -28.80
C ALA A 509 18.52 -15.56 -27.75
N ARG A 510 19.77 -15.85 -28.13
CA ARG A 510 20.93 -15.74 -27.23
C ARG A 510 21.20 -14.29 -26.85
N ASP A 511 21.16 -13.38 -27.81
CA ASP A 511 21.33 -11.94 -27.56
C ASP A 511 20.24 -11.38 -26.63
N ILE A 512 18.99 -11.82 -26.81
CA ILE A 512 17.86 -11.47 -25.92
C ILE A 512 18.15 -11.98 -24.51
N TRP A 513 18.54 -13.24 -24.37
CA TRP A 513 18.79 -13.87 -23.07
C TRP A 513 19.95 -13.22 -22.33
N GLU A 514 21.07 -12.92 -23.01
CA GLU A 514 22.20 -12.18 -22.45
C GLU A 514 21.82 -10.74 -22.04
N THR A 515 20.99 -10.08 -22.85
CA THR A 515 20.48 -8.74 -22.53
C THR A 515 19.61 -8.77 -21.28
N PHE A 516 18.74 -9.79 -21.17
CA PHE A 516 17.89 -9.97 -20.00
C PHE A 516 18.71 -10.33 -18.75
N GLN A 517 19.76 -11.15 -18.87
CA GLN A 517 20.68 -11.44 -17.76
C GLN A 517 21.32 -10.16 -17.21
N LYS A 518 21.78 -9.25 -18.07
CA LYS A 518 22.37 -7.95 -17.66
C LYS A 518 21.34 -7.04 -16.98
N LEU A 519 20.09 -7.06 -17.47
CA LEU A 519 19.00 -6.34 -16.82
C LEU A 519 18.69 -6.90 -15.42
N ILE A 520 18.66 -8.23 -15.28
CA ILE A 520 18.49 -8.91 -13.99
C ILE A 520 19.65 -8.59 -13.05
N GLU A 521 20.89 -8.61 -13.52
CA GLU A 521 22.07 -8.22 -12.75
C GLU A 521 21.90 -6.81 -12.15
N TYR A 522 21.56 -5.82 -12.99
CA TYR A 522 21.29 -4.46 -12.52
C TYR A 522 20.22 -4.42 -11.41
N ARG A 523 19.11 -5.13 -11.60
CA ARG A 523 18.01 -5.17 -10.62
C ARG A 523 18.40 -5.87 -9.31
N ILE A 524 19.22 -6.93 -9.36
CA ILE A 524 19.77 -7.60 -8.18
C ILE A 524 20.57 -6.61 -7.32
N TYR A 525 21.46 -5.84 -7.95
CA TYR A 525 22.26 -4.85 -7.23
C TYR A 525 21.43 -3.69 -6.67
N ILE A 526 20.39 -3.24 -7.38
CA ILE A 526 19.49 -2.22 -6.85
C ILE A 526 18.73 -2.71 -5.62
N ASP A 527 18.31 -3.98 -5.58
CA ASP A 527 17.57 -4.54 -4.43
C ASP A 527 18.40 -4.56 -3.13
N LEU A 528 19.74 -4.46 -3.24
CA LEU A 528 20.64 -4.31 -2.08
C LEU A 528 20.48 -2.96 -1.37
N GLN A 529 19.90 -1.95 -2.03
CA GLN A 529 19.70 -0.65 -1.43
C GLN A 529 18.81 -0.79 -0.20
N ARG A 530 19.21 -0.18 0.91
CA ARG A 530 18.35 -0.14 2.09
C ARG A 530 17.14 0.75 1.83
N GLY A 531 16.01 0.14 1.49
CA GLY A 531 14.71 0.80 1.46
C GLY A 531 14.21 1.09 2.88
N TRP A 532 13.64 2.28 3.09
CA TRP A 532 12.86 2.59 4.30
C TRP A 532 11.43 2.01 4.22
N ARG A 533 11.14 1.18 3.21
CA ARG A 533 9.82 0.63 2.92
C ARG A 533 9.48 -0.49 3.91
N VAL A 534 8.82 -0.13 5.00
CA VAL A 534 8.13 -1.08 5.91
C VAL A 534 7.14 -1.97 5.14
N VAL A 535 6.67 -1.46 3.99
CA VAL A 535 5.58 -1.99 3.19
C VAL A 535 6.03 -3.06 2.17
N GLN A 536 7.34 -3.31 2.01
CA GLN A 536 7.89 -4.40 1.18
C GLN A 536 9.39 -4.64 1.51
N PRO A 537 9.72 -5.19 2.70
CA PRO A 537 11.10 -5.40 3.14
C PRO A 537 11.89 -6.28 2.16
N ASN A 538 13.18 -6.02 1.98
CA ASN A 538 14.03 -6.87 1.14
C ASN A 538 14.42 -8.19 1.85
N LEU A 539 15.06 -9.11 1.13
CA LEU A 539 15.39 -10.44 1.66
C LEU A 539 16.30 -10.38 2.89
N GLU A 540 17.22 -9.41 2.96
CA GLU A 540 18.07 -9.18 4.14
C GLU A 540 17.24 -8.76 5.35
N GLN A 541 16.27 -7.85 5.15
CA GLN A 541 15.33 -7.41 6.18
C GLN A 541 14.33 -8.50 6.60
N CYS A 542 14.12 -9.52 5.77
CA CYS A 542 13.35 -10.71 6.10
C CYS A 542 14.20 -11.83 6.74
N GLY A 543 15.52 -11.66 6.83
CA GLY A 543 16.43 -12.69 7.34
C GLY A 543 16.67 -13.87 6.39
N LEU A 544 16.18 -13.78 5.14
CA LEU A 544 16.26 -14.82 4.10
C LEU A 544 17.61 -14.84 3.37
N VAL A 545 18.33 -13.72 3.40
CA VAL A 545 19.65 -13.57 2.78
C VAL A 545 20.57 -12.84 3.73
N SER A 546 21.82 -13.28 3.79
CA SER A 546 22.90 -12.56 4.43
C SER A 546 24.03 -12.30 3.43
N PHE A 547 24.89 -11.33 3.76
CA PHE A 547 26.00 -10.93 2.90
C PHE A 547 27.31 -11.06 3.64
N ASP A 548 28.34 -11.50 2.91
CA ASP A 548 29.72 -11.51 3.39
C ASP A 548 30.67 -10.96 2.31
N TYR A 549 31.95 -10.88 2.68
CA TYR A 549 33.01 -10.30 1.88
C TYR A 549 34.19 -11.27 1.77
N LYS A 550 34.45 -11.75 0.56
CA LYS A 550 35.53 -12.70 0.25
C LYS A 550 36.87 -12.22 0.81
N GLY A 551 37.53 -13.06 1.61
CA GLY A 551 38.83 -12.79 2.23
C GLY A 551 38.80 -11.88 3.47
N LEU A 552 37.63 -11.39 3.91
CA LEU A 552 37.54 -10.50 5.08
C LEU A 552 37.94 -11.21 6.38
N GLU A 553 37.49 -12.44 6.59
CA GLU A 553 37.80 -13.21 7.81
C GLU A 553 39.30 -13.49 7.94
N GLU A 554 39.94 -13.90 6.84
CA GLU A 554 41.40 -14.10 6.76
C GLU A 554 42.16 -12.79 7.03
N LEU A 555 41.71 -11.68 6.45
CA LEU A 555 42.30 -10.36 6.65
C LEU A 555 42.21 -9.93 8.11
N CYS A 556 41.05 -10.08 8.76
CA CYS A 556 40.85 -9.72 10.16
C CYS A 556 41.65 -10.62 11.13
N SER A 557 41.93 -11.86 10.75
CA SER A 557 42.75 -12.80 11.53
C SER A 557 44.25 -12.55 11.42
N ASN A 558 44.70 -11.86 10.37
CA ASN A 558 46.11 -11.57 10.14
C ASN A 558 46.57 -10.31 10.90
N ALA A 559 47.10 -10.48 12.11
CA ALA A 559 47.55 -9.37 12.97
C ALA A 559 48.59 -8.44 12.32
N SER A 560 49.46 -8.96 11.44
CA SER A 560 50.50 -8.16 10.78
C SER A 560 49.93 -7.09 9.84
N ARG A 561 48.73 -7.31 9.28
CA ARG A 561 48.07 -6.34 8.40
C ARG A 561 47.55 -5.12 9.14
N TRP A 562 47.43 -5.20 10.47
CA TRP A 562 46.86 -4.17 11.32
C TRP A 562 47.90 -3.51 12.23
N SER A 563 49.20 -3.82 12.06
CA SER A 563 50.28 -3.39 12.98
C SER A 563 50.40 -1.88 13.16
N ASP A 564 50.10 -1.13 12.11
CA ASP A 564 50.34 0.32 12.02
C ASP A 564 49.09 1.16 12.34
N LEU A 565 48.01 0.50 12.79
CA LEU A 565 46.78 1.17 13.21
C LEU A 565 46.77 1.55 14.69
N ASP A 566 45.72 2.30 15.05
CA ASP A 566 45.36 2.65 16.41
C ASP A 566 45.49 1.48 17.41
N ALA A 567 46.06 1.74 18.58
CA ALA A 567 46.34 0.72 19.60
C ALA A 567 45.08 0.00 20.08
N ALA A 568 43.99 0.73 20.34
CA ALA A 568 42.76 0.13 20.83
C ALA A 568 42.11 -0.76 19.75
N PHE A 569 42.18 -0.37 18.48
CA PHE A 569 41.69 -1.23 17.39
C PHE A 569 42.55 -2.50 17.22
N ARG A 570 43.86 -2.42 17.42
CA ARG A 570 44.75 -3.60 17.32
C ARG A 570 44.41 -4.67 18.34
N GLU A 571 44.02 -4.27 19.55
CA GLU A 571 43.62 -5.17 20.63
C GLU A 571 42.28 -5.87 20.41
N PHE A 572 41.46 -5.44 19.43
CA PHE A 572 40.21 -6.13 19.11
C PHE A 572 40.49 -7.60 18.71
N PRO A 573 39.75 -8.57 19.27
CA PRO A 573 39.75 -9.95 18.77
C PRO A 573 39.41 -9.99 17.27
N ALA A 574 39.90 -11.01 16.55
CA ALA A 574 39.66 -11.17 15.11
C ALA A 574 38.16 -11.12 14.77
N SER A 575 37.31 -11.77 15.58
CA SER A 575 35.85 -11.73 15.44
C SER A 575 35.26 -10.33 15.61
N GLN A 576 35.76 -9.54 16.57
CA GLN A 576 35.31 -8.16 16.78
C GLN A 576 35.76 -7.25 15.64
N LYS A 577 36.98 -7.44 15.11
CA LYS A 577 37.46 -6.74 13.90
C LYS A 577 36.58 -7.07 12.70
N TYR A 578 36.28 -8.34 12.48
CA TYR A 578 35.41 -8.81 11.41
C TYR A 578 34.03 -8.15 11.49
N ILE A 579 33.35 -8.20 12.64
CA ILE A 579 32.03 -7.56 12.83
C ILE A 579 32.13 -6.05 12.58
N PHE A 580 33.17 -5.40 13.13
CA PHE A 580 33.34 -3.96 13.00
C PHE A 580 33.48 -3.52 11.53
N ILE A 581 34.32 -4.19 10.76
CA ILE A 581 34.58 -3.90 9.35
C ILE A 581 33.41 -4.34 8.47
N LYS A 582 32.82 -5.51 8.72
CA LYS A 582 31.65 -6.01 7.99
C LYS A 582 30.51 -4.99 8.04
N ASN A 583 30.22 -4.41 9.21
CA ASN A 583 29.19 -3.39 9.35
C ASN A 583 29.47 -2.14 8.50
N ILE A 584 30.74 -1.75 8.35
CA ILE A 584 31.15 -0.64 7.47
C ILE A 584 30.89 -1.00 6.01
N LEU A 585 31.29 -2.20 5.57
CA LEU A 585 31.10 -2.66 4.20
C LEU A 585 29.61 -2.86 3.86
N ASP A 586 28.82 -3.39 4.80
CA ASP A 586 27.37 -3.51 4.67
C ASP A 586 26.71 -2.14 4.50
N PHE A 587 27.21 -1.12 5.20
CA PHE A 587 26.73 0.25 5.02
C PHE A 587 27.06 0.82 3.64
N PHE A 588 28.24 0.51 3.09
CA PHE A 588 28.58 0.87 1.71
C PHE A 588 27.63 0.19 0.72
N ARG A 589 27.44 -1.14 0.85
CA ARG A 589 26.54 -1.94 0.01
C ARG A 589 25.10 -1.41 0.07
N LYS A 590 24.57 -1.15 1.26
CA LYS A 590 23.22 -0.59 1.49
C LYS A 590 23.03 0.82 0.93
N LYS A 591 24.12 1.55 0.72
CA LYS A 591 24.16 2.84 0.02
C LYS A 591 24.41 2.71 -1.48
N LEU A 592 24.48 1.48 -2.01
CA LEU A 592 24.88 1.20 -3.40
C LEU A 592 26.25 1.77 -3.76
N ALA A 593 27.13 1.93 -2.76
CA ALA A 593 28.51 2.31 -3.00
C ALA A 593 29.34 1.10 -3.42
N ILE A 594 29.00 0.58 -4.59
CA ILE A 594 29.51 -0.67 -5.16
C ILE A 594 30.12 -0.37 -6.53
N LYS A 595 31.36 -0.82 -6.75
CA LYS A 595 32.03 -0.78 -8.05
C LYS A 595 31.63 -2.03 -8.83
N VAL A 596 30.67 -1.85 -9.74
CA VAL A 596 30.15 -2.89 -10.65
C VAL A 596 29.84 -2.29 -12.01
N LEU A 597 29.96 -3.07 -13.07
CA LEU A 597 29.78 -2.61 -14.45
C LEU A 597 28.35 -2.11 -14.72
N CYS A 598 27.32 -2.77 -14.16
CA CYS A 598 25.92 -2.40 -14.36
C CYS A 598 25.53 -1.04 -13.74
N PHE A 599 26.40 -0.45 -12.92
CA PHE A 599 26.25 0.90 -12.33
C PHE A 599 27.05 1.98 -13.07
N ASP A 600 27.78 1.62 -14.13
CA ASP A 600 28.47 2.56 -15.00
C ASP A 600 27.52 3.15 -16.03
N SER A 601 27.50 4.48 -16.17
CA SER A 601 26.64 5.19 -17.12
C SER A 601 26.85 4.76 -18.57
N SER A 602 28.09 4.46 -18.97
CA SER A 602 28.41 4.06 -20.34
C SER A 602 27.81 2.69 -20.68
N HIS A 603 27.89 1.75 -19.74
CA HIS A 603 27.30 0.43 -19.84
C HIS A 603 25.77 0.50 -19.84
N GLN A 604 25.20 1.31 -18.92
CA GLN A 604 23.76 1.54 -18.82
C GLN A 604 23.16 2.10 -20.11
N ASN A 605 23.81 3.08 -20.74
CA ASN A 605 23.36 3.64 -22.01
C ASN A 605 23.35 2.60 -23.14
N SER A 606 24.36 1.73 -23.19
CA SER A 606 24.39 0.62 -24.17
C SER A 606 23.29 -0.41 -23.90
N LEU A 607 23.04 -0.73 -22.63
CA LEU A 607 21.99 -1.66 -22.24
C LEU A 607 20.59 -1.11 -22.53
N HIS A 608 20.36 0.19 -22.35
CA HIS A 608 19.07 0.85 -22.62
C HIS A 608 18.55 0.62 -24.03
N GLY A 609 19.41 0.82 -25.05
CA GLY A 609 19.04 0.56 -26.44
C GLY A 609 18.71 -0.91 -26.71
N LYS A 610 19.49 -1.84 -26.15
CA LYS A 610 19.25 -3.29 -26.31
C LYS A 610 17.98 -3.75 -25.61
N VAL A 611 17.72 -3.25 -24.40
CA VAL A 611 16.50 -3.54 -23.65
C VAL A 611 15.29 -3.10 -24.45
N TYR A 612 15.27 -1.84 -24.92
CA TYR A 612 14.18 -1.31 -25.75
C TYR A 612 13.90 -2.15 -27.01
N GLN A 613 14.94 -2.67 -27.64
CA GLN A 613 14.83 -3.44 -28.89
C GLN A 613 14.42 -4.90 -28.67
N TYR A 614 14.85 -5.53 -27.58
CA TYR A 614 14.78 -6.99 -27.41
C TYR A 614 13.80 -7.44 -26.34
N ILE A 615 13.63 -6.68 -25.27
CA ILE A 615 12.89 -7.10 -24.08
C ILE A 615 11.44 -6.64 -24.18
N SER A 616 10.52 -7.49 -23.75
CA SER A 616 9.08 -7.19 -23.77
C SER A 616 8.75 -5.97 -22.90
N GLU A 617 7.68 -5.26 -23.24
CA GLU A 617 7.21 -4.07 -22.50
C GLU A 617 7.10 -4.32 -20.99
N TYR A 618 6.60 -5.49 -20.59
CA TYR A 618 6.43 -5.83 -19.17
C TYR A 618 7.75 -5.78 -18.40
N TRP A 619 8.83 -6.33 -18.96
CA TRP A 619 10.11 -6.45 -18.27
C TRP A 619 11.00 -5.20 -18.38
N GLN A 620 10.63 -4.20 -19.18
CA GLN A 620 11.49 -3.04 -19.45
C GLN A 620 10.98 -1.68 -18.93
N MET A 621 9.70 -1.54 -18.58
CA MET A 621 9.08 -0.22 -18.30
C MET A 621 9.82 0.57 -17.21
N ASP A 622 10.08 -0.05 -16.05
CA ASP A 622 10.82 0.56 -14.94
C ASP A 622 12.23 1.00 -15.35
N PHE A 623 12.90 0.22 -16.20
CA PHE A 623 14.27 0.47 -16.63
C PHE A 623 14.36 1.62 -17.64
N LEU A 624 13.41 1.71 -18.57
CA LEU A 624 13.48 2.70 -19.65
C LEU A 624 12.93 4.07 -19.23
N GLU A 625 11.93 4.10 -18.35
CA GLU A 625 11.23 5.33 -17.96
C GLU A 625 11.86 6.01 -16.73
N SER A 626 12.71 5.31 -15.98
CA SER A 626 13.36 5.86 -14.78
C SER A 626 14.77 6.39 -15.04
N LYS A 627 15.20 7.32 -14.19
CA LYS A 627 16.61 7.67 -14.12
C LYS A 627 17.38 6.48 -13.52
N LEU A 628 18.24 5.88 -14.34
CA LEU A 628 19.05 4.74 -13.91
C LEU A 628 19.94 5.11 -12.72
N THR A 629 19.97 4.22 -11.73
CA THR A 629 20.75 4.42 -10.51
C THR A 629 22.22 4.18 -10.82
N GLN A 630 23.08 5.12 -10.42
CA GLN A 630 24.52 4.97 -10.54
C GLN A 630 25.12 4.50 -9.22
N GLY A 631 26.33 3.96 -9.29
CA GLY A 631 27.05 3.54 -8.09
C GLY A 631 27.37 4.77 -7.24
N SER A 632 26.80 4.82 -6.03
CA SER A 632 27.12 5.86 -5.05
C SER A 632 28.59 5.76 -4.61
N ARG A 633 29.11 6.80 -3.95
CA ARG A 633 30.53 6.89 -3.59
C ARG A 633 30.71 7.33 -2.16
N PHE A 634 31.74 6.83 -1.48
CA PHE A 634 32.19 7.42 -0.21
C PHE A 634 33.42 8.28 -0.41
N VAL A 635 33.41 9.46 0.17
CA VAL A 635 34.51 10.44 0.11
C VAL A 635 35.32 10.36 1.41
N LEU A 636 36.64 10.34 1.30
CA LEU A 636 37.55 10.27 2.43
C LEU A 636 37.42 11.50 3.36
N PRO A 637 37.79 11.38 4.66
CA PRO A 637 37.67 12.50 5.57
C PRO A 637 38.57 13.68 5.16
N GLY A 638 38.04 14.90 5.33
CA GLY A 638 38.74 16.14 4.97
C GLY A 638 38.66 16.54 3.50
N GLU A 639 37.96 15.76 2.67
CA GLU A 639 37.68 16.10 1.28
C GLU A 639 36.21 16.53 1.11
N SER A 640 35.97 17.51 0.24
CA SER A 640 34.63 17.95 -0.15
C SER A 640 34.35 17.52 -1.58
N SER A 641 33.16 17.00 -1.85
CA SER A 641 32.76 16.57 -3.18
C SER A 641 31.44 17.21 -3.60
N ASN A 642 31.39 17.66 -4.85
CA ASN A 642 30.14 18.02 -5.53
C ASN A 642 29.59 16.85 -6.37
N LEU A 643 30.16 15.65 -6.23
CA LEU A 643 29.71 14.48 -6.97
C LEU A 643 28.28 14.10 -6.57
N PRO A 644 27.40 13.79 -7.53
CA PRO A 644 26.08 13.26 -7.23
C PRO A 644 26.22 11.92 -6.49
N GLU A 645 25.33 11.69 -5.52
CA GLU A 645 25.24 10.45 -4.74
C GLU A 645 26.54 10.10 -3.97
N ALA A 646 27.24 11.14 -3.50
CA ALA A 646 28.40 11.02 -2.63
C ALA A 646 28.02 11.08 -1.14
N PHE A 647 28.60 10.17 -0.35
CA PHE A 647 28.47 10.11 1.10
C PHE A 647 29.83 10.41 1.75
N SER A 648 29.83 11.08 2.89
CA SER A 648 31.07 11.45 3.58
C SER A 648 31.48 10.40 4.62
N LEU A 649 32.78 10.10 4.71
CA LEU A 649 33.39 9.35 5.80
C LEU A 649 33.86 10.23 6.97
N ASN A 650 33.50 11.52 7.00
CA ASN A 650 33.86 12.43 8.09
C ASN A 650 33.31 11.96 9.45
N GLU A 651 33.94 12.39 10.54
CA GLU A 651 33.58 12.00 11.92
C GLU A 651 32.15 12.39 12.37
N THR A 652 31.48 13.28 11.63
CA THR A 652 30.09 13.72 11.86
C THR A 652 29.06 12.90 11.06
N SER A 653 29.50 12.09 10.10
CA SER A 653 28.64 11.19 9.32
C SER A 653 28.06 10.04 10.18
N LEU A 654 27.07 9.31 9.66
CA LEU A 654 26.50 8.16 10.39
C LEU A 654 27.56 7.08 10.67
N ILE A 655 28.35 6.75 9.65
CA ILE A 655 29.44 5.79 9.75
C ILE A 655 30.58 6.31 10.64
N GLY A 656 30.90 7.60 10.59
CA GLY A 656 31.89 8.19 11.50
C GLY A 656 31.45 8.18 12.96
N GLN A 657 30.16 8.40 13.22
CA GLN A 657 29.58 8.24 14.55
C GLN A 657 29.58 6.77 15.01
N TYR A 658 29.42 5.80 14.10
CA TYR A 658 29.59 4.38 14.42
C TYR A 658 31.04 4.03 14.78
N ILE A 659 32.02 4.50 14.01
CA ILE A 659 33.45 4.31 14.30
C ILE A 659 33.79 4.89 15.68
N LYS A 660 33.36 6.13 15.94
CA LYS A 660 33.59 6.80 17.23
C LYS A 660 32.89 6.16 18.43
N ARG A 661 31.83 5.37 18.23
CA ARG A 661 31.22 4.61 19.34
C ARG A 661 32.10 3.45 19.78
N HIS A 662 32.85 2.85 18.85
CA HIS A 662 33.75 1.74 19.15
C HIS A 662 35.16 2.21 19.52
N LEU A 663 35.57 3.38 19.00
CA LEU A 663 36.88 3.99 19.22
C LEU A 663 36.69 5.48 19.60
N PRO A 664 36.26 5.77 20.85
CA PRO A 664 35.81 7.10 21.27
C PRO A 664 36.93 8.15 21.31
N HIS A 665 38.18 7.73 21.48
CA HIS A 665 39.36 8.58 21.49
C HIS A 665 39.72 9.15 20.11
N LEU A 666 39.29 8.52 19.01
CA LEU A 666 39.56 9.03 17.66
C LEU A 666 38.82 10.35 17.39
N ARG A 667 39.59 11.40 17.12
CA ARG A 667 39.09 12.76 16.80
C ARG A 667 40.00 13.45 15.79
N GLY A 668 39.45 14.35 14.99
CA GLY A 668 40.25 15.23 14.12
C GLY A 668 41.22 14.45 13.23
N GLN A 669 42.52 14.74 13.35
CA GLN A 669 43.56 14.11 12.53
C GLN A 669 43.71 12.61 12.82
N ASP A 670 43.57 12.16 14.07
CA ASP A 670 43.69 10.73 14.42
C ASP A 670 42.58 9.91 13.78
N TYR A 671 41.35 10.44 13.79
CA TYR A 671 40.22 9.84 13.08
C TYR A 671 40.49 9.76 11.57
N ARG A 672 40.98 10.86 10.97
CA ARG A 672 41.29 10.90 9.53
C ARG A 672 42.33 9.86 9.16
N SER A 673 43.44 9.81 9.89
CA SER A 673 44.52 8.84 9.67
C SER A 673 44.02 7.40 9.82
N PHE A 674 43.24 7.11 10.86
CA PHE A 674 42.65 5.78 11.06
C PHE A 674 41.78 5.35 9.88
N VAL A 675 40.83 6.20 9.46
CA VAL A 675 39.93 5.87 8.35
C VAL A 675 40.71 5.66 7.05
N VAL A 676 41.66 6.55 6.73
CA VAL A 676 42.47 6.42 5.51
C VAL A 676 43.26 5.10 5.52
N SER A 677 43.88 4.74 6.64
CA SER A 677 44.63 3.49 6.76
C SER A 677 43.74 2.25 6.66
N VAL A 678 42.59 2.22 7.33
CA VAL A 678 41.63 1.10 7.23
C VAL A 678 41.14 0.93 5.79
N ILE A 679 40.75 2.02 5.13
CA ILE A 679 40.33 1.98 3.73
C ILE A 679 41.47 1.50 2.83
N GLY A 680 42.70 1.96 3.07
CA GLY A 680 43.89 1.52 2.34
C GLY A 680 44.13 0.01 2.47
N ILE A 681 44.06 -0.53 3.68
CA ILE A 681 44.20 -1.99 3.92
C ILE A 681 43.12 -2.76 3.14
N LEU A 682 41.86 -2.35 3.25
CA LEU A 682 40.75 -2.99 2.54
C LEU A 682 40.85 -2.87 1.02
N ALA A 683 41.43 -1.78 0.52
CA ALA A 683 41.71 -1.60 -0.90
C ALA A 683 42.84 -2.52 -1.38
N THR A 684 43.93 -2.65 -0.61
CA THR A 684 45.03 -3.59 -0.93
C THR A 684 44.60 -5.05 -0.87
N ALA A 685 43.58 -5.37 -0.06
CA ALA A 685 42.96 -6.69 -0.01
C ALA A 685 41.96 -6.94 -1.16
N GLY A 686 41.68 -5.95 -2.01
CA GLY A 686 40.74 -6.06 -3.14
C GLY A 686 39.26 -5.98 -2.75
N ILE A 687 38.93 -5.79 -1.47
CA ILE A 687 37.56 -5.67 -0.96
C ILE A 687 36.96 -4.29 -1.30
N LEU A 688 37.77 -3.24 -1.21
CA LEU A 688 37.41 -1.89 -1.63
C LEU A 688 38.14 -1.50 -2.92
N SER A 689 37.52 -0.60 -3.67
CA SER A 689 38.13 0.07 -4.82
C SER A 689 38.21 1.57 -4.53
N SER A 690 39.43 2.10 -4.57
CA SER A 690 39.69 3.54 -4.44
C SER A 690 40.02 4.13 -5.82
N SER A 691 39.43 5.28 -6.14
CA SER A 691 39.73 6.01 -7.37
C SER A 691 39.63 7.51 -7.14
N THR A 692 40.28 8.31 -7.98
CA THR A 692 40.16 9.77 -7.93
C THR A 692 39.22 10.24 -9.05
N GLN A 693 38.16 10.96 -8.70
CA GLN A 693 37.17 11.49 -9.63
C GLN A 693 37.01 12.99 -9.39
N GLN A 694 37.20 13.80 -10.44
CA GLN A 694 37.14 15.27 -10.34
C GLN A 694 37.99 15.85 -9.19
N GLY A 695 39.18 15.28 -8.97
CA GLY A 695 40.10 15.70 -7.90
C GLY A 695 39.72 15.24 -6.49
N THR A 696 38.67 14.42 -6.34
CA THR A 696 38.23 13.85 -5.05
C THR A 696 38.49 12.35 -4.99
N ASN A 697 39.03 11.86 -3.88
CA ASN A 697 39.23 10.44 -3.63
C ASN A 697 37.92 9.80 -3.19
N VAL A 698 37.46 8.85 -3.99
CA VAL A 698 36.22 8.11 -3.77
C VAL A 698 36.49 6.63 -3.56
N VAL A 699 35.64 6.03 -2.76
CA VAL A 699 35.75 4.64 -2.33
C VAL A 699 34.43 3.93 -2.52
N GLN A 700 34.49 2.71 -3.04
CA GLN A 700 33.35 1.82 -3.25
C GLN A 700 33.76 0.39 -2.87
N VAL A 701 32.79 -0.45 -2.51
CA VAL A 701 33.00 -1.89 -2.35
C VAL A 701 33.17 -2.52 -3.72
N ASN A 702 34.19 -3.36 -3.89
CA ASN A 702 34.34 -4.14 -5.11
C ASN A 702 33.25 -5.21 -5.16
N ALA A 703 32.44 -5.23 -6.22
CA ALA A 703 31.38 -6.23 -6.35
C ALA A 703 31.90 -7.66 -6.28
N ALA A 704 33.10 -7.92 -6.83
CA ALA A 704 33.78 -9.22 -6.80
C ALA A 704 34.05 -9.75 -5.38
N ALA A 705 34.03 -8.89 -4.37
CA ALA A 705 34.18 -9.29 -2.98
C ALA A 705 32.85 -9.70 -2.34
N ILE A 706 31.69 -9.29 -2.87
CA ILE A 706 30.38 -9.53 -2.24
C ILE A 706 29.93 -10.97 -2.50
N THR A 707 29.51 -11.66 -1.44
CA THR A 707 28.86 -12.97 -1.54
C THR A 707 27.44 -12.91 -1.00
N TRP A 708 26.52 -13.59 -1.70
CA TRP A 708 25.14 -13.81 -1.25
C TRP A 708 25.07 -15.16 -0.56
N ASN A 709 24.59 -15.17 0.67
CA ASN A 709 24.48 -16.38 1.47
C ASN A 709 23.03 -16.62 1.87
N LEU A 710 22.58 -17.88 1.74
CA LEU A 710 21.30 -18.32 2.30
C LEU A 710 21.31 -18.05 3.81
N SER A 711 20.21 -17.49 4.30
CA SER A 711 19.99 -17.25 5.71
C SER A 711 18.56 -17.63 6.06
N GLU A 712 18.34 -18.18 7.24
CA GLU A 712 17.00 -18.45 7.76
C GLU A 712 16.87 -18.01 9.23
N GLY A 713 17.65 -16.99 9.62
CA GLY A 713 17.69 -16.44 10.98
C GLY A 713 16.84 -15.18 11.16
N GLU A 714 16.64 -14.76 12.42
CA GLU A 714 16.07 -13.44 12.69
C GLU A 714 17.05 -12.34 12.25
N PRO A 715 16.60 -11.35 11.44
CA PRO A 715 17.49 -10.31 10.97
C PRO A 715 18.01 -9.44 12.12
N GLY A 716 19.31 -9.18 12.15
CA GLY A 716 19.90 -8.26 13.11
C GLY A 716 19.51 -6.80 12.86
N ARG A 717 19.58 -5.95 13.89
CA ARG A 717 19.47 -4.50 13.69
C ARG A 717 20.70 -3.99 12.96
N ASP A 718 20.49 -3.05 12.05
CA ASP A 718 21.60 -2.34 11.42
C ASP A 718 22.30 -1.46 12.47
N PRO A 719 23.55 -1.75 12.84
CA PRO A 719 24.21 -1.11 13.98
C PRO A 719 24.64 0.33 13.67
N ILE A 720 24.62 0.76 12.40
CA ILE A 720 24.96 2.13 12.02
C ILE A 720 23.73 3.03 12.07
N TYR A 721 22.56 2.51 11.70
CA TYR A 721 21.31 3.26 11.78
C TYR A 721 20.62 3.17 13.14
N SER A 722 20.68 2.02 13.80
CA SER A 722 20.06 1.81 15.11
C SER A 722 21.02 2.19 16.23
N ARG A 723 20.49 2.91 17.22
CA ARG A 723 21.23 3.33 18.41
C ARG A 723 20.35 3.16 19.62
N ALA A 724 20.81 2.34 20.55
CA ALA A 724 20.20 2.20 21.86
C ALA A 724 21.24 2.48 22.95
N THR A 725 20.79 2.93 24.11
CA THR A 725 21.65 2.92 25.30
C THR A 725 21.90 1.47 25.76
N THR A 726 22.89 1.28 26.62
CA THR A 726 23.23 -0.04 27.18
C THR A 726 22.19 -0.55 28.18
N ALA A 727 21.33 0.33 28.68
CA ALA A 727 20.27 -0.05 29.62
C ALA A 727 19.27 -1.03 28.97
N PRO A 728 18.78 -2.02 29.73
CA PRO A 728 17.76 -2.94 29.25
C PRO A 728 16.42 -2.22 29.03
N PRO A 729 15.49 -2.78 28.21
CA PRO A 729 14.14 -2.26 28.11
C PRO A 729 13.43 -2.11 29.46
N LEU A 730 12.49 -1.18 29.57
CA LEU A 730 11.66 -1.03 30.78
C LEU A 730 10.72 -2.22 30.95
N TYR A 731 10.02 -2.59 29.89
CA TYR A 731 9.14 -3.75 29.90
C TYR A 731 9.91 -4.96 29.36
N GLN A 732 9.91 -6.08 30.09
CA GLN A 732 10.51 -7.36 29.67
C GLN A 732 9.74 -8.04 28.51
N ARG A 733 9.13 -7.27 27.60
CA ARG A 733 8.74 -7.84 26.30
C ARG A 733 10.04 -8.15 25.58
N GLN A 734 10.28 -9.43 25.31
CA GLN A 734 11.45 -9.88 24.54
C GLN A 734 11.63 -8.93 23.35
N ARG A 735 12.85 -8.41 23.18
CA ARG A 735 13.26 -7.65 21.98
C ARG A 735 13.34 -8.61 20.79
N THR A 736 12.27 -9.33 20.44
CA THR A 736 12.26 -10.12 19.21
C THR A 736 11.99 -9.16 18.08
N TRP A 737 13.06 -8.65 17.49
CA TRP A 737 12.97 -8.05 16.18
C TRP A 737 12.60 -9.17 15.21
N ARG A 738 11.30 -9.32 14.98
CA ARG A 738 10.79 -10.31 14.03
C ARG A 738 10.67 -9.66 12.67
N ALA A 739 11.26 -10.31 11.67
CA ALA A 739 10.91 -10.04 10.30
C ALA A 739 9.39 -10.18 10.12
N ASN A 740 8.84 -9.45 9.14
CA ASN A 740 7.43 -9.57 8.84
C ASN A 740 7.15 -10.98 8.27
N GLN A 741 6.43 -11.80 9.04
CA GLN A 741 6.17 -13.20 8.70
C GLN A 741 5.44 -13.35 7.36
N TYR A 742 4.50 -12.45 7.04
CA TYR A 742 3.82 -12.46 5.75
C TYR A 742 4.83 -12.36 4.59
N PHE A 743 5.80 -11.46 4.67
CA PHE A 743 6.79 -11.30 3.59
C PHE A 743 7.78 -12.46 3.53
N ILE A 744 8.12 -13.08 4.66
CA ILE A 744 8.90 -14.32 4.67
C ILE A 744 8.16 -15.40 3.89
N ASP A 745 6.91 -15.67 4.23
CA ASP A 745 6.10 -16.72 3.60
C ASP A 745 5.81 -16.40 2.13
N PHE A 746 5.56 -15.13 1.83
CA PHE A 746 5.32 -14.64 0.47
C PHE A 746 6.54 -14.83 -0.43
N TYR A 747 7.75 -14.45 -0.01
CA TYR A 747 8.96 -14.66 -0.81
C TYR A 747 9.35 -16.13 -0.95
N ARG A 748 9.09 -16.95 0.08
CA ARG A 748 9.35 -18.40 0.04
C ARG A 748 8.44 -19.13 -0.92
N ASN A 749 7.13 -18.84 -0.88
CA ASN A 749 6.12 -19.74 -1.44
C ASN A 749 5.32 -19.15 -2.61
N VAL A 750 5.18 -17.82 -2.67
CA VAL A 750 4.22 -17.17 -3.60
C VAL A 750 4.93 -16.40 -4.70
N ALA A 751 5.95 -15.63 -4.36
CA ALA A 751 6.48 -14.57 -5.22
C ALA A 751 6.96 -15.07 -6.60
N LEU A 752 7.52 -16.28 -6.68
CA LEU A 752 7.99 -16.86 -7.94
C LEU A 752 6.85 -17.35 -8.84
N ASN A 753 5.69 -17.69 -8.27
CA ASN A 753 4.52 -18.12 -9.03
C ASN A 753 3.82 -16.96 -9.75
N LEU A 754 4.18 -15.71 -9.42
CA LEU A 754 3.61 -14.50 -10.00
C LEU A 754 4.11 -14.17 -11.41
N LYS A 755 4.91 -15.05 -12.04
CA LYS A 755 5.57 -14.78 -13.33
C LYS A 755 4.64 -14.39 -14.48
N LYS A 756 3.36 -14.81 -14.42
CA LYS A 756 2.33 -14.50 -15.43
C LYS A 756 1.36 -13.39 -14.99
N VAL A 757 1.48 -12.90 -13.76
CA VAL A 757 0.53 -11.96 -13.17
C VAL A 757 0.94 -10.53 -13.51
N ARG A 758 -0.01 -9.75 -14.02
CA ARG A 758 0.21 -8.35 -14.44
C ARG A 758 -1.09 -7.56 -14.37
N SER A 759 -0.97 -6.25 -14.25
CA SER A 759 -2.10 -5.31 -14.28
C SER A 759 -1.92 -4.32 -15.42
N ARG A 760 -3.03 -3.88 -16.01
CA ARG A 760 -3.07 -2.79 -16.98
C ARG A 760 -4.26 -1.89 -16.68
N GLU A 761 -4.03 -0.60 -16.82
CA GLU A 761 -5.09 0.40 -16.76
C GLU A 761 -6.06 0.23 -17.93
N HIS A 762 -7.34 0.52 -17.73
CA HIS A 762 -8.31 0.61 -18.81
C HIS A 762 -8.98 1.98 -18.72
N THR A 763 -8.43 2.95 -19.44
CA THR A 763 -8.86 4.37 -19.36
C THR A 763 -9.11 4.93 -20.76
N ALA A 764 -9.75 6.09 -20.85
CA ALA A 764 -9.95 6.75 -22.14
C ALA A 764 -8.65 7.32 -22.78
N GLN A 765 -7.51 7.29 -22.07
CA GLN A 765 -6.24 7.84 -22.57
C GLN A 765 -5.42 6.85 -23.41
N ILE A 766 -5.74 5.56 -23.32
CA ILE A 766 -5.12 4.53 -24.14
C ILE A 766 -5.84 4.42 -25.48
N THR A 767 -5.08 4.10 -26.54
CA THR A 767 -5.64 3.99 -27.89
C THR A 767 -6.72 2.91 -27.95
N TYR A 768 -7.63 3.05 -28.92
CA TYR A 768 -8.73 2.11 -29.08
C TYR A 768 -8.23 0.67 -29.29
N GLU A 769 -7.19 0.49 -30.12
CA GLU A 769 -6.60 -0.81 -30.43
C GLU A 769 -5.98 -1.46 -29.20
N ARG A 770 -5.35 -0.66 -28.31
CA ARG A 770 -4.81 -1.16 -27.04
C ARG A 770 -5.92 -1.57 -26.07
N ARG A 771 -7.06 -0.86 -26.07
CA ARG A 771 -8.23 -1.23 -25.25
C ARG A 771 -8.82 -2.55 -25.71
N GLU A 772 -9.11 -2.68 -26.99
CA GLU A 772 -9.65 -3.91 -27.56
C GLU A 772 -8.73 -5.11 -27.29
N LYS A 773 -7.41 -4.93 -27.47
CA LYS A 773 -6.42 -5.96 -27.12
C LYS A 773 -6.48 -6.35 -25.64
N ARG A 774 -6.54 -5.37 -24.72
CA ARG A 774 -6.62 -5.62 -23.27
C ARG A 774 -7.92 -6.31 -22.88
N GLU A 775 -9.04 -5.91 -23.48
CA GLU A 775 -10.34 -6.56 -23.26
C GLU A 775 -10.30 -8.02 -23.71
N LYS A 776 -9.70 -8.31 -24.87
CA LYS A 776 -9.49 -9.67 -25.35
C LYS A 776 -8.55 -10.46 -24.43
N GLU A 777 -7.42 -9.90 -24.04
CA GLU A 777 -6.48 -10.55 -23.12
C GLU A 777 -7.13 -10.84 -21.76
N PHE A 778 -7.91 -9.91 -21.21
CA PHE A 778 -8.66 -10.09 -19.96
C PHE A 778 -9.77 -11.13 -20.13
N HIS A 779 -10.49 -11.11 -21.25
CA HIS A 779 -11.51 -12.12 -21.55
C HIS A 779 -10.91 -13.53 -21.60
N ASP A 780 -9.76 -13.69 -22.27
CA ASP A 780 -9.01 -14.95 -22.38
C ASP A 780 -8.28 -15.37 -21.09
N GLY A 781 -8.24 -14.53 -20.05
CA GLY A 781 -7.49 -14.78 -18.81
C GLY A 781 -5.97 -14.68 -18.96
N LYS A 782 -5.49 -13.94 -19.96
CA LYS A 782 -4.06 -13.63 -20.20
C LYS A 782 -3.62 -12.32 -19.54
N LEU A 783 -4.55 -11.56 -18.95
CA LEU A 783 -4.36 -10.31 -18.24
C LEU A 783 -5.16 -10.34 -16.93
#